data_AF-A0AAU9V4I4-F1
#
_entry.id   AF-A0AAU9V4I4-F1
#
_cell.length_a   1.000
_cell.length_b   1.000
_cell.length_c   1.000
_cell.angle_alpha   90.00
_cell.angle_beta   90.00
_cell.angle_gamma   90.00
#
_symmetry.space_group_name_H-M   'P 1'
#
loop_
_entity.id
_entity.type
_entity.pdbx_description
1 polymer ?
#
loop_
_entity_poly.entity_id
_entity_poly.type
_entity_poly.pdbx_seq_one_letter_code
_entity_poly.pdbx_strand_id
1 'polypeptide(L)'
;MSGIEFVSWNDSLVPTNVRSFDETLLIDEMHILNFKQFNTIRNRFDRILDLVFSTDVVIVSECCDPLVPVDAYHPALFINTNFIELTPLKQPSCDRYLYDRGDYDSINEHISSIDWEGVFASKSTDEATAYFCNKLLELQRNFIPVKKRSTNYFYPPWYNPPLIKLIKEKSKNFRKFKRYGRLSDELTFRVLRDRVSNLEKTCYNNYILSTESFIENDPKHFWSYIKKRSTSHTIPSSLKYGNITVNSEETICNAFSSFFYSSFNHDKTNNRYSYTPNPNVVSDISKIELNINTIENHLLSLDPSKSAGPDLISPKLLTKCAKTIAIPISLLFKKSLASCVVPQIWKAAYITPVHKKGSKTDILNYRPISKLCVLAKVFERIVYSQVYAALRNSFNPTQHGFLQGRSTVTNLILLNDFLTESMNMGKQVDVVYTDYSKAFDRINHNILLDKLFNAGIRGDLLRWFSSYISNRSQAVVLNNYSSSWVSIPSGVPQGSLLGPLLFTIYINDIVSCFQSSHLLCFADDMKVFATIESRADMDLLQADLSRLNDYCEINMLDLNPQKCSVVTFSRKFSNLFTSYKINDQLISRCSVVRDLGIFHDSKLIFDEHVDNIVAKASKALGFIMRCSTGFTKAKTLKILYCTFVQSHLEYASQIWNPCYRRYIDRIENVQKRSIKYLCYKLKLPYHSGNYLNMCKKLHILPLANRRRIADVTFLTKIMRNEVNCSDLLNKLKFNVPTKSIRYNPPLYIPSASSNYRQNSYLVRSIKDFNDVCKEYSFDPYCVSVSQVRKQLSDSFFIC
;
A
#
# COMPACT_ATOMS: atom_id res chain seq x y z
N MET A 1 3.95 22.53 30.27
CA MET A 1 4.47 21.66 29.17
C MET A 1 5.63 20.75 29.62
N SER A 2 6.11 20.83 30.87
CA SER A 2 7.23 20.04 31.40
C SER A 2 6.95 18.54 31.62
N GLY A 3 5.78 18.04 31.22
CA GLY A 3 5.34 16.66 31.42
C GLY A 3 5.32 15.79 30.15
N ILE A 4 5.57 16.36 28.97
CA ILE A 4 5.67 15.59 27.72
C ILE A 4 7.02 14.89 27.72
N GLU A 5 7.00 13.57 27.82
CA GLU A 5 8.19 12.77 27.62
C GLU A 5 8.48 12.69 26.12
N PHE A 6 9.74 12.78 25.73
CA PHE A 6 10.16 12.78 24.34
C PHE A 6 11.14 11.63 24.15
N VAL A 7 10.74 10.62 23.37
CA VAL A 7 11.54 9.41 23.14
C VAL A 7 12.12 9.44 21.73
N SER A 8 13.37 8.98 21.60
CA SER A 8 14.06 8.87 20.32
C SER A 8 13.34 7.91 19.37
N TRP A 9 13.02 8.39 18.18
CA TRP A 9 12.46 7.62 17.09
C TRP A 9 12.91 8.20 15.74
N ASN A 10 13.69 7.41 14.98
CA ASN A 10 14.23 7.79 13.66
C ASN A 10 14.87 9.19 13.64
N ASP A 11 15.94 9.36 14.42
CA ASP A 11 16.76 10.58 14.52
C ASP A 11 16.01 11.85 14.96
N SER A 12 14.87 11.67 15.64
CA SER A 12 14.05 12.75 16.18
C SER A 12 13.36 12.31 17.47
N LEU A 13 12.97 13.25 18.32
CA LEU A 13 12.17 12.94 19.48
C LEU A 13 10.68 13.00 19.14
N VAL A 14 9.96 11.95 19.54
CA VAL A 14 8.50 11.85 19.43
C VAL A 14 7.93 11.96 20.84
N PRO A 15 6.87 12.78 21.03
CA PRO A 15 6.22 12.86 22.33
C PRO A 15 5.59 11.51 22.67
N THR A 16 5.98 10.95 23.79
CA THR A 16 5.36 9.80 24.44
C THR A 16 4.59 10.34 25.63
N ASN A 17 3.36 9.86 25.83
CA ASN A 17 2.59 10.15 27.05
C ASN A 17 2.04 11.60 27.14
N VAL A 18 1.14 11.93 26.22
CA VAL A 18 0.29 13.15 26.29
C VAL A 18 -0.71 12.98 27.42
N ARG A 19 -0.83 13.91 28.38
CA ARG A 19 -1.77 13.76 29.51
C ARG A 19 -2.76 14.92 29.62
N SER A 20 -2.39 16.11 29.18
CA SER A 20 -3.23 17.30 29.26
C SER A 20 -3.80 17.75 27.91
N PHE A 21 -4.78 18.64 27.96
CA PHE A 21 -5.36 19.29 26.79
C PHE A 21 -4.32 20.13 26.04
N ASP A 22 -3.53 20.94 26.75
CA ASP A 22 -2.52 21.82 26.16
C ASP A 22 -1.40 21.04 25.48
N GLU A 23 -0.98 19.92 26.09
CA GLU A 23 0.00 19.01 25.49
C GLU A 23 -0.55 18.38 24.21
N THR A 24 -1.82 17.99 24.23
CA THR A 24 -2.50 17.44 23.04
C THR A 24 -2.51 18.47 21.93
N LEU A 25 -2.86 19.73 22.23
CA LEU A 25 -2.92 20.82 21.26
C LEU A 25 -1.55 21.09 20.63
N LEU A 26 -0.49 21.19 21.43
CA LEU A 26 0.87 21.41 20.93
C LEU A 26 1.29 20.31 19.95
N ILE A 27 1.10 19.05 20.34
CA ILE A 27 1.52 17.90 19.54
C ILE A 27 0.69 17.80 18.25
N ASP A 28 -0.60 18.08 18.33
CA ASP A 28 -1.48 18.14 17.18
C ASP A 28 -1.05 19.20 16.16
N GLU A 29 -0.65 20.39 16.63
CA GLU A 29 -0.14 21.47 15.77
C GLU A 29 1.25 21.11 15.20
N MET A 30 2.14 20.51 16.00
CA MET A 30 3.41 19.99 15.49
C MET A 30 3.17 19.00 14.34
N HIS A 31 2.22 18.08 14.50
CA HIS A 31 1.89 17.12 13.45
C HIS A 31 1.29 17.79 12.21
N ILE A 32 0.38 18.77 12.37
CA ILE A 32 -0.15 19.54 11.24
C ILE A 32 0.97 20.21 10.45
N LEU A 33 1.92 20.82 11.16
CA LEU A 33 3.06 21.52 10.54
C LEU A 33 4.18 20.57 10.11
N ASN A 34 4.06 19.28 10.41
CA ASN A 34 5.06 18.23 10.17
C ASN A 34 6.39 18.49 10.90
N PHE A 35 6.33 19.18 12.04
CA PHE A 35 7.48 19.39 12.90
C PHE A 35 7.83 18.14 13.70
N LYS A 36 9.13 18.00 13.94
CA LYS A 36 9.76 17.05 14.86
C LYS A 36 10.59 17.82 15.87
N GLN A 37 10.70 17.30 17.07
CA GLN A 37 11.56 17.87 18.11
C GLN A 37 12.97 17.26 17.96
N PHE A 38 14.03 18.07 18.08
CA PHE A 38 15.43 17.64 17.97
C PHE A 38 16.31 17.93 19.20
N ASN A 39 15.84 18.70 20.18
CA ASN A 39 16.67 19.04 21.34
C ASN A 39 16.65 17.92 22.41
N THR A 40 17.79 17.29 22.67
CA THR A 40 17.95 16.31 23.76
C THR A 40 18.65 16.88 24.99
N ILE A 41 19.03 18.15 24.97
CA ILE A 41 19.85 18.79 26.01
C ILE A 41 18.98 19.08 27.22
N ARG A 42 19.42 18.56 28.36
CA ARG A 42 18.75 18.73 29.65
C ARG A 42 19.39 19.89 30.39
N ASN A 43 18.57 20.64 31.09
CA ASN A 43 19.03 21.70 31.98
C ASN A 43 19.62 21.13 33.27
N ARG A 44 20.02 22.01 34.19
CA ARG A 44 20.64 21.65 35.47
C ARG A 44 19.76 20.76 36.38
N PHE A 45 18.45 20.68 36.12
CA PHE A 45 17.50 19.86 36.85
C PHE A 45 17.10 18.58 36.11
N ASP A 46 17.90 18.16 35.11
CA ASP A 46 17.65 16.99 34.27
C ASP A 46 16.33 17.09 33.45
N ARG A 47 15.91 18.30 33.05
CA ARG A 47 14.67 18.54 32.28
C ARG A 47 14.96 19.15 30.91
N ILE A 48 14.18 18.78 29.90
CA ILE A 48 14.18 19.42 28.58
C ILE A 48 13.08 20.48 28.57
N LEU A 49 13.45 21.76 28.72
CA LEU A 49 12.50 22.89 28.65
C LEU A 49 12.49 23.54 27.27
N ASP A 50 13.67 23.69 26.66
CA ASP A 50 13.81 24.31 25.35
C ASP A 50 13.50 23.30 24.24
N LEU A 51 12.52 23.61 23.39
CA LEU A 51 12.11 22.74 22.30
C LEU A 51 12.62 23.30 20.97
N VAL A 52 13.35 22.48 20.22
CA VAL A 52 13.79 22.82 18.86
C VAL A 52 12.95 22.01 17.88
N PHE A 53 12.06 22.69 17.15
CA PHE A 53 11.17 22.07 16.17
C PHE A 53 11.65 22.31 14.73
N SER A 54 11.77 21.24 13.95
CA SER A 54 12.13 21.33 12.53
C SER A 54 11.42 20.27 11.70
N THR A 55 11.21 20.57 10.41
CA THR A 55 10.75 19.61 9.41
C THR A 55 11.91 18.81 8.81
N ASP A 56 13.13 19.33 8.89
CA ASP A 56 14.37 18.70 8.43
C ASP A 56 15.19 18.19 9.61
N VAL A 57 16.17 17.32 9.37
CA VAL A 57 17.06 16.81 10.43
C VAL A 57 17.99 17.93 10.88
N VAL A 58 18.03 18.16 12.19
CA VAL A 58 18.85 19.19 12.82
C VAL A 58 19.64 18.56 13.95
N ILE A 59 20.92 18.92 14.07
CA ILE A 59 21.78 18.50 15.18
C ILE A 59 21.75 19.61 16.22
N VAL A 60 21.39 19.27 17.46
CA VAL A 60 21.39 20.18 18.60
C VAL A 60 22.48 19.73 19.58
N SER A 61 23.41 20.63 19.91
CA SER A 61 24.49 20.40 20.86
C SER A 61 24.59 21.55 21.88
N GLU A 62 25.25 21.33 23.01
CA GLU A 62 25.40 22.37 24.02
C GLU A 62 26.34 23.45 23.47
N CYS A 63 25.98 24.72 23.68
CA CYS A 63 26.81 25.82 23.20
C CYS A 63 27.96 26.06 24.18
N CYS A 64 29.19 25.86 23.72
CA CYS A 64 30.38 26.12 24.53
C CYS A 64 30.71 27.62 24.68
N ASP A 65 30.15 28.48 23.82
CA ASP A 65 30.39 29.93 23.82
C ASP A 65 29.05 30.70 23.70
N PRO A 66 28.32 30.86 24.81
CA PRO A 66 26.99 31.43 24.79
C PRO A 66 27.04 32.96 24.57
N LEU A 67 26.24 33.45 23.63
CA LEU A 67 26.12 34.90 23.33
C LEU A 67 25.51 35.72 24.46
N VAL A 68 24.89 35.05 25.46
CA VAL A 68 24.25 35.64 26.63
C VAL A 68 24.54 34.79 27.87
N PRO A 69 24.52 35.35 29.09
CA PRO A 69 24.67 34.57 30.31
C PRO A 69 23.64 33.44 30.40
N VAL A 70 24.11 32.23 30.71
CA VAL A 70 23.26 31.03 30.75
C VAL A 70 22.44 31.00 32.04
N ASP A 71 21.14 30.72 31.93
CA ASP A 71 20.24 30.51 33.07
C ASP A 71 20.19 29.02 33.46
N ALA A 72 19.95 28.73 34.74
CA ALA A 72 19.89 27.37 35.27
C ALA A 72 18.77 26.51 34.62
N TYR A 73 17.73 27.15 34.09
CA TYR A 73 16.61 26.48 33.41
C TYR A 73 16.83 26.31 31.91
N HIS A 74 17.60 27.21 31.28
CA HIS A 74 17.71 27.36 29.83
C HIS A 74 19.19 27.28 29.38
N PRO A 75 19.71 26.07 29.09
CA PRO A 75 21.06 25.92 28.56
C PRO A 75 21.18 26.55 27.16
N ALA A 76 22.34 27.12 26.86
CA ALA A 76 22.60 27.63 25.53
C ALA A 76 22.77 26.47 24.52
N LEU A 77 22.13 26.58 23.35
CA LEU A 77 22.08 25.53 22.33
C LEU A 77 22.80 25.97 21.05
N PHE A 78 23.60 25.09 20.46
CA PHE A 78 24.10 25.20 19.09
C PHE A 78 23.25 24.32 18.18
N ILE A 79 22.68 24.90 17.12
CA ILE A 79 21.73 24.24 16.23
C ILE A 79 22.32 24.21 14.82
N ASN A 80 22.76 23.04 14.38
CA ASN A 80 23.34 22.85 13.05
C ASN A 80 22.34 22.16 12.11
N THR A 81 22.13 22.73 10.93
CA THR A 81 21.21 22.22 9.92
C THR A 81 21.91 22.08 8.57
N ASN A 82 21.70 20.94 7.90
CA ASN A 82 22.28 20.65 6.60
C ASN A 82 21.19 20.74 5.53
N PHE A 83 21.34 21.70 4.60
CA PHE A 83 20.54 21.72 3.38
C PHE A 83 21.16 20.78 2.35
N ILE A 84 20.65 19.55 2.25
CA ILE A 84 21.08 18.61 1.21
C ILE A 84 20.41 19.03 -0.12
N GLU A 85 21.16 19.72 -0.97
CA GLU A 85 20.74 19.96 -2.35
C GLU A 85 20.94 18.67 -3.16
N LEU A 86 19.87 17.89 -3.32
CA LEU A 86 19.91 16.68 -4.14
C LEU A 86 19.94 17.06 -5.62
N THR A 87 21.08 16.84 -6.28
CA THR A 87 21.14 16.92 -7.74
C THR A 87 20.41 15.71 -8.35
N PRO A 88 19.37 15.91 -9.16
CA PRO A 88 18.63 14.80 -9.76
C PRO A 88 19.47 14.14 -10.86
N LEU A 89 19.32 12.82 -11.01
CA LEU A 89 19.82 12.10 -12.18
C LEU A 89 19.29 12.72 -13.48
N LYS A 90 20.20 13.02 -14.42
CA LYS A 90 19.85 13.61 -15.71
C LYS A 90 19.01 12.61 -16.52
N GLN A 91 17.99 13.12 -17.21
CA GLN A 91 17.26 12.34 -18.22
C GLN A 91 17.82 12.66 -19.60
N PRO A 92 18.29 11.66 -20.38
CA PRO A 92 18.73 11.89 -21.74
C PRO A 92 17.54 12.32 -22.63
N SER A 93 17.84 13.04 -23.72
CA SER A 93 16.83 13.30 -24.74
C SER A 93 16.38 11.97 -25.33
N CYS A 94 15.06 11.77 -25.40
CA CYS A 94 14.50 10.58 -26.02
C CYS A 94 13.36 10.95 -26.96
N ASP A 95 13.21 10.09 -27.96
CA ASP A 95 12.08 10.07 -28.86
C ASP A 95 10.84 9.57 -28.13
N ARG A 96 9.73 10.30 -28.28
CA ARG A 96 8.45 9.94 -27.67
C ARG A 96 7.40 9.75 -28.75
N TYR A 97 6.84 8.55 -28.82
CA TYR A 97 5.67 8.24 -29.65
C TYR A 97 4.43 8.99 -29.16
N LEU A 98 3.71 9.59 -30.11
CA LEU A 98 2.44 10.29 -29.90
C LEU A 98 1.28 9.34 -30.21
N TYR A 99 1.06 8.36 -29.34
CA TYR A 99 0.00 7.36 -29.49
C TYR A 99 -1.41 7.93 -29.70
N ASP A 100 -1.71 9.15 -29.28
CA ASP A 100 -3.01 9.79 -29.55
C ASP A 100 -3.20 10.23 -31.00
N ARG A 101 -2.12 10.24 -31.80
CA ARG A 101 -2.09 10.66 -33.21
C ARG A 101 -1.67 9.52 -34.14
N GLY A 102 -1.72 8.27 -33.67
CA GLY A 102 -1.41 7.11 -34.49
C GLY A 102 -2.55 6.81 -35.46
N ASP A 103 -2.20 6.35 -36.66
CA ASP A 103 -3.16 5.83 -37.64
C ASP A 103 -3.50 4.37 -37.29
N TYR A 104 -4.46 4.18 -36.40
CA TYR A 104 -4.84 2.85 -35.93
C TYR A 104 -5.69 2.07 -36.92
N ASP A 105 -6.36 2.74 -37.86
CA ASP A 105 -7.14 2.06 -38.90
C ASP A 105 -6.19 1.30 -39.83
N SER A 106 -5.14 1.97 -40.31
CA SER A 106 -4.08 1.31 -41.09
C SER A 106 -3.37 0.21 -40.30
N ILE A 107 -3.03 0.43 -39.02
CA ILE A 107 -2.42 -0.60 -38.17
C ILE A 107 -3.33 -1.84 -38.07
N ASN A 108 -4.62 -1.63 -37.82
CA ASN A 108 -5.60 -2.70 -37.66
C ASN A 108 -5.84 -3.48 -38.95
N GLU A 109 -5.88 -2.80 -40.10
CA GLU A 109 -5.97 -3.42 -41.42
C GLU A 109 -4.76 -4.30 -41.70
N HIS A 110 -3.55 -3.80 -41.47
CA HIS A 110 -2.31 -4.58 -41.64
C HIS A 110 -2.28 -5.81 -40.72
N ILE A 111 -2.65 -5.66 -39.45
CA ILE A 111 -2.73 -6.80 -38.51
C ILE A 111 -3.73 -7.84 -38.99
N SER A 112 -4.90 -7.41 -39.49
CA SER A 112 -5.96 -8.31 -39.95
C SER A 112 -5.62 -9.02 -41.26
N SER A 113 -4.77 -8.42 -42.10
CA SER A 113 -4.32 -8.99 -43.38
C SER A 113 -3.32 -10.15 -43.25
N ILE A 114 -2.71 -10.33 -42.08
CA ILE A 114 -1.69 -11.36 -41.85
C ILE A 114 -2.38 -12.70 -41.53
N ASP A 115 -2.01 -13.75 -42.26
CA ASP A 115 -2.33 -15.13 -41.89
C ASP A 115 -1.49 -15.57 -40.68
N TRP A 116 -1.97 -15.22 -39.49
CA TRP A 116 -1.27 -15.52 -38.24
C TRP A 116 -1.17 -17.02 -37.95
N GLU A 117 -2.16 -17.81 -38.36
CA GLU A 117 -2.18 -19.25 -38.12
C GLU A 117 -1.10 -19.94 -38.95
N GLY A 118 -1.04 -19.66 -40.26
CA GLY A 118 0.02 -20.18 -41.13
C GLY A 118 1.42 -19.71 -40.69
N VAL A 119 1.55 -18.43 -40.33
CA VAL A 119 2.84 -17.87 -39.87
C VAL A 119 3.33 -18.50 -38.57
N PHE A 120 2.44 -18.77 -37.61
CA PHE A 120 2.80 -19.35 -36.31
C PHE A 120 2.91 -20.87 -36.32
N ALA A 121 2.28 -21.57 -37.27
CA ALA A 121 2.33 -23.02 -37.37
C ALA A 121 3.78 -23.54 -37.49
N SER A 122 4.58 -22.91 -38.34
CA SER A 122 5.98 -23.29 -38.63
C SER A 122 7.01 -22.82 -37.61
N LYS A 123 6.62 -21.98 -36.64
CA LYS A 123 7.55 -21.36 -35.68
C LYS A 123 7.54 -22.06 -34.33
N SER A 124 8.60 -21.95 -33.56
CA SER A 124 8.57 -22.24 -32.13
C SER A 124 7.72 -21.19 -31.38
N THR A 125 7.40 -21.45 -30.11
CA THR A 125 6.66 -20.49 -29.27
C THR A 125 7.41 -19.16 -29.12
N ASP A 126 8.74 -19.21 -28.99
CA ASP A 126 9.59 -18.02 -28.91
C ASP A 126 9.67 -17.26 -30.23
N GLU A 127 9.87 -17.97 -31.34
CA GLU A 127 9.92 -17.36 -32.68
C GLU A 127 8.58 -16.71 -33.07
N ALA A 128 7.46 -17.36 -32.78
CA ALA A 128 6.13 -16.81 -33.02
C ALA A 128 5.89 -15.54 -32.19
N THR A 129 6.28 -15.57 -30.91
CA THR A 129 6.16 -14.39 -30.03
C THR A 129 7.07 -13.26 -30.48
N ALA A 130 8.32 -13.55 -30.85
CA ALA A 130 9.25 -12.56 -31.37
C ALA A 130 8.76 -11.95 -32.69
N TYR A 131 8.24 -12.76 -33.61
CA TYR A 131 7.64 -12.28 -34.86
C TYR A 131 6.47 -11.33 -34.59
N PHE A 132 5.55 -11.71 -33.70
CA PHE A 132 4.42 -10.87 -33.31
C PHE A 132 4.88 -9.53 -32.71
N CYS A 133 5.80 -9.56 -31.75
CA CYS A 133 6.34 -8.35 -31.13
C CYS A 133 7.02 -7.44 -32.16
N ASN A 134 7.88 -8.01 -33.01
CA ASN A 134 8.58 -7.25 -34.05
C ASN A 134 7.62 -6.61 -35.04
N LYS A 135 6.56 -7.34 -35.44
CA LYS A 135 5.57 -6.80 -36.36
C LYS A 135 4.78 -5.64 -35.74
N LEU A 136 4.38 -5.73 -34.48
CA LEU A 136 3.74 -4.60 -33.79
C LEU A 136 4.68 -3.39 -33.66
N LEU A 137 5.95 -3.61 -33.37
CA LEU A 137 6.94 -2.53 -33.26
C LEU A 137 7.28 -1.91 -34.62
N GLU A 138 7.21 -2.67 -35.72
CA GLU A 138 7.28 -2.17 -37.09
C GLU A 138 6.08 -1.26 -37.40
N LEU A 139 4.86 -1.74 -37.15
CA LEU A 139 3.64 -0.94 -37.37
C LEU A 139 3.62 0.32 -36.49
N GLN A 140 4.08 0.23 -35.24
CA GLN A 140 4.24 1.39 -34.37
C GLN A 140 5.18 2.43 -34.98
N ARG A 141 6.32 2.02 -35.54
CA ARG A 141 7.29 2.93 -36.17
C ARG A 141 6.73 3.60 -37.42
N ASN A 142 5.95 2.86 -38.21
CA ASN A 142 5.44 3.34 -39.49
C ASN A 142 4.23 4.26 -39.33
N PHE A 143 3.35 3.98 -38.37
CA PHE A 143 2.03 4.63 -38.27
C PHE A 143 1.84 5.50 -37.03
N ILE A 144 2.80 5.57 -36.11
CA ILE A 144 2.71 6.44 -34.92
C ILE A 144 3.80 7.52 -34.94
N PRO A 145 3.43 8.81 -35.00
CA PRO A 145 4.41 9.88 -35.11
C PRO A 145 5.23 10.05 -33.83
N VAL A 146 6.49 10.42 -33.99
CA VAL A 146 7.45 10.63 -32.90
C VAL A 146 7.72 12.12 -32.71
N LYS A 147 7.88 12.54 -31.46
CA LYS A 147 8.34 13.89 -31.09
C LYS A 147 9.60 13.80 -30.24
N LYS A 148 10.65 14.52 -30.64
CA LYS A 148 11.84 14.74 -29.79
C LYS A 148 11.44 15.53 -28.55
N ARG A 149 11.83 15.03 -27.38
CA ARG A 149 11.68 15.78 -26.13
C ARG A 149 12.68 16.94 -26.13
N SER A 150 12.20 18.17 -26.34
CA SER A 150 13.04 19.38 -26.23
C SER A 150 13.48 19.57 -24.77
N THR A 151 14.79 19.76 -24.57
CA THR A 151 15.43 20.01 -23.28
C THR A 151 15.38 21.48 -22.85
N ASN A 152 14.83 22.38 -23.68
CA ASN A 152 15.01 23.82 -23.48
C ASN A 152 13.76 24.52 -22.95
N TYR A 153 13.90 25.08 -21.74
CA TYR A 153 12.98 25.94 -21.00
C TYR A 153 11.59 25.35 -20.68
N PHE A 154 11.45 24.83 -19.47
CA PHE A 154 10.15 24.55 -18.88
C PHE A 154 9.52 25.87 -18.40
N TYR A 155 8.64 26.46 -19.21
CA TYR A 155 7.67 27.39 -18.66
C TYR A 155 6.79 26.64 -17.64
N PRO A 156 6.29 27.33 -16.59
CA PRO A 156 5.36 26.72 -15.67
C PRO A 156 4.15 26.10 -16.39
N PRO A 157 3.56 25.02 -15.87
CA PRO A 157 2.52 24.26 -16.57
C PRO A 157 1.24 25.06 -16.87
N TRP A 158 1.02 26.19 -16.20
CA TRP A 158 -0.11 27.07 -16.46
C TRP A 158 0.16 28.13 -17.55
N TYR A 159 1.36 28.20 -18.11
CA TYR A 159 1.68 29.15 -19.17
C TYR A 159 1.13 28.65 -20.52
N ASN A 160 0.24 29.42 -21.12
CA ASN A 160 -0.29 29.15 -22.46
C ASN A 160 0.51 29.90 -23.55
N PRO A 161 0.36 29.53 -24.84
CA PRO A 161 1.08 30.21 -25.92
C PRO A 161 0.87 31.74 -25.99
N PRO A 162 -0.35 32.29 -25.77
CA PRO A 162 -0.56 33.73 -25.69
C PRO A 162 0.26 34.43 -24.59
N LEU A 163 0.32 33.86 -23.38
CA LEU A 163 1.11 34.40 -22.27
C LEU A 163 2.60 34.38 -22.59
N ILE A 164 3.10 33.27 -23.16
CA ILE A 164 4.50 33.14 -23.56
C ILE A 164 4.86 34.20 -24.61
N LYS A 165 3.98 34.45 -25.59
CA LYS A 165 4.16 35.51 -26.60
C LYS A 165 4.26 36.90 -25.94
N LEU A 166 3.33 37.23 -25.04
CA LEU A 166 3.34 38.51 -24.32
C LEU A 166 4.58 38.70 -23.44
N ILE A 167 5.05 37.65 -22.77
CA ILE A 167 6.30 37.69 -21.99
C ILE A 167 7.49 38.02 -22.89
N LYS A 168 7.58 37.38 -24.06
CA LYS A 168 8.64 37.66 -25.04
C LYS A 168 8.57 39.10 -25.56
N GLU A 169 7.38 39.59 -25.88
CA GLU A 169 7.16 40.98 -26.31
C GLU A 169 7.51 42.00 -25.21
N LYS A 170 7.13 41.73 -23.95
CA LYS A 170 7.50 42.54 -22.79
C LYS A 170 9.02 42.63 -22.66
N SER A 171 9.71 41.49 -22.68
CA SER A 171 11.17 41.43 -22.58
C SER A 171 11.87 42.12 -23.75
N LYS A 172 11.33 42.02 -24.98
CA LYS A 172 11.84 42.72 -26.15
C LYS A 172 11.78 44.24 -25.98
N ASN A 173 10.66 44.79 -25.54
CA ASN A 173 10.50 46.23 -25.35
C ASN A 173 11.32 46.76 -24.16
N PHE A 174 11.48 45.98 -23.08
CA PHE A 174 12.39 46.32 -21.99
C PHE A 174 13.85 46.46 -22.48
N ARG A 175 14.31 45.52 -23.32
CA ARG A 175 15.65 45.58 -23.92
C ARG A 175 15.81 46.78 -24.86
N LYS A 176 14.79 47.10 -25.65
CA LYS A 176 14.79 48.30 -26.52
C LYS A 176 14.89 49.59 -25.69
N PHE A 177 14.06 49.72 -24.65
CA PHE A 177 14.13 50.86 -23.73
C PHE A 177 15.52 50.99 -23.09
N LYS A 178 16.08 49.89 -22.57
CA LYS A 178 17.45 49.89 -21.99
C LYS A 178 18.54 50.26 -22.99
N ARG A 179 18.36 50.00 -24.29
CA ARG A 179 19.35 50.29 -25.32
C ARG A 179 19.21 51.70 -25.91
N TYR A 180 17.98 52.18 -26.11
CA TYR A 180 17.69 53.37 -26.91
C TYR A 180 17.06 54.53 -26.12
N GLY A 181 16.63 54.31 -24.87
CA GLY A 181 16.08 55.36 -23.99
C GLY A 181 14.75 55.98 -24.45
N ARG A 182 14.04 55.38 -25.42
CA ARG A 182 12.81 55.95 -26.00
C ARG A 182 11.62 55.82 -25.05
N LEU A 183 10.89 56.92 -24.82
CA LEU A 183 9.68 56.95 -23.98
C LEU A 183 8.58 56.00 -24.50
N SER A 184 8.44 55.85 -25.82
CA SER A 184 7.46 54.95 -26.42
C SER A 184 7.71 53.47 -26.09
N ASP A 185 8.98 53.05 -26.03
CA ASP A 185 9.35 51.69 -25.62
C ASP A 185 9.06 51.46 -24.12
N GLU A 186 9.24 52.50 -23.28
CA GLU A 186 8.91 52.45 -21.85
C GLU A 186 7.40 52.32 -21.61
N LEU A 187 6.58 53.16 -22.24
CA LEU A 187 5.12 53.11 -22.14
C LEU A 187 4.60 51.75 -22.61
N THR A 188 5.11 51.25 -23.75
CA THR A 188 4.76 49.92 -24.27
C THR A 188 5.14 48.81 -23.30
N PHE A 189 6.33 48.89 -22.69
CA PHE A 189 6.74 47.94 -21.65
C PHE A 189 5.81 47.95 -20.44
N ARG A 190 5.41 49.13 -19.94
CA ARG A 190 4.47 49.25 -18.80
C ARG A 190 3.13 48.59 -19.11
N VAL A 191 2.53 48.89 -20.26
CA VAL A 191 1.27 48.26 -20.71
C VAL A 191 1.41 46.74 -20.83
N LEU A 192 2.50 46.26 -21.45
CA LEU A 192 2.75 44.82 -21.59
C LEU A 192 3.00 44.13 -20.24
N ARG A 193 3.64 44.80 -19.27
CA ARG A 193 3.83 44.28 -17.92
C ARG A 193 2.50 44.04 -17.22
N ASP A 194 1.59 44.99 -17.32
CA ASP A 194 0.27 44.89 -16.68
C ASP A 194 -0.60 43.82 -17.35
N ARG A 195 -0.56 43.75 -18.69
CA ARG A 195 -1.22 42.67 -19.46
C ARG A 195 -0.67 41.28 -19.10
N VAL A 196 0.66 41.14 -18.95
CA VAL A 196 1.29 39.89 -18.51
C VAL A 196 0.82 39.52 -17.11
N SER A 197 0.82 40.46 -16.16
CA SER A 197 0.35 40.22 -14.78
C SER A 197 -1.10 39.73 -14.73
N ASN A 198 -2.00 40.38 -15.48
CA ASN A 198 -3.41 40.01 -15.52
C ASN A 198 -3.64 38.66 -16.20
N LEU A 199 -2.97 38.40 -17.33
CA LEU A 199 -3.11 37.13 -18.03
C LEU A 199 -2.47 35.98 -17.25
N GLU A 200 -1.36 36.21 -16.55
CA GLU A 200 -0.72 35.22 -15.69
C GLU A 200 -1.65 34.79 -14.55
N LYS A 201 -2.29 35.75 -13.86
CA LYS A 201 -3.33 35.46 -12.85
C LYS A 201 -4.47 34.64 -13.42
N THR A 202 -4.99 35.03 -14.60
CA THR A 202 -6.09 34.33 -15.27
C THR A 202 -5.69 32.89 -15.65
N CYS A 203 -4.51 32.70 -16.23
CA CYS A 203 -4.01 31.39 -16.60
C CYS A 203 -3.79 30.50 -15.38
N TYR A 204 -3.24 31.05 -14.28
CA TYR A 204 -3.06 30.32 -13.03
C TYR A 204 -4.41 29.90 -12.43
N ASN A 205 -5.39 30.80 -12.37
CA ASN A 205 -6.74 30.48 -11.85
C ASN A 205 -7.41 29.37 -12.68
N ASN A 206 -7.33 29.45 -14.01
CA ASN A 206 -7.86 28.41 -14.89
C ASN A 206 -7.15 27.06 -14.70
N TYR A 207 -5.83 27.08 -14.51
CA TYR A 207 -5.06 25.89 -14.19
C TYR A 207 -5.49 25.25 -12.87
N ILE A 208 -5.72 26.06 -11.83
CA ILE A 208 -6.22 25.57 -10.55
C ILE A 208 -7.62 24.99 -10.69
N LEU A 209 -8.57 25.70 -11.31
CA LEU A 209 -9.94 25.20 -11.53
C LEU A 209 -9.97 23.90 -12.34
N SER A 210 -9.11 23.79 -13.35
CA SER A 210 -8.94 22.57 -14.12
C SER A 210 -8.37 21.44 -13.27
N THR A 211 -7.34 21.72 -12.47
CA THR A 211 -6.76 20.76 -11.51
C THR A 211 -7.80 20.26 -10.51
N GLU A 212 -8.60 21.16 -9.92
CA GLU A 212 -9.68 20.79 -9.01
C GLU A 212 -10.71 19.88 -9.69
N SER A 213 -11.11 20.20 -10.92
CA SER A 213 -12.04 19.39 -11.70
C SER A 213 -11.49 17.99 -12.02
N PHE A 214 -10.19 17.88 -12.31
CA PHE A 214 -9.53 16.58 -12.48
C PHE A 214 -9.50 15.77 -11.18
N ILE A 215 -9.23 16.41 -10.04
CA ILE A 215 -9.22 15.77 -8.72
C ILE A 215 -10.62 15.24 -8.35
N GLU A 216 -11.68 15.97 -8.70
CA GLU A 216 -13.06 15.50 -8.44
C GLU A 216 -13.40 14.19 -9.15
N ASN A 217 -12.76 13.92 -10.30
CA ASN A 217 -12.93 12.69 -11.06
C ASN A 217 -11.95 11.59 -10.62
N ASP A 218 -10.68 11.94 -10.41
CA ASP A 218 -9.65 11.04 -9.90
C ASP A 218 -8.73 11.76 -8.89
N PRO A 219 -8.83 11.44 -7.59
CA PRO A 219 -7.98 12.03 -6.55
C PRO A 219 -6.47 11.87 -6.79
N LYS A 220 -6.04 10.89 -7.61
CA LYS A 220 -4.62 10.70 -7.96
C LYS A 220 -4.03 11.91 -8.70
N HIS A 221 -4.85 12.71 -9.37
CA HIS A 221 -4.38 13.95 -10.01
C HIS A 221 -3.81 14.96 -9.02
N PHE A 222 -4.19 14.89 -7.74
CA PHE A 222 -3.56 15.69 -6.69
C PHE A 222 -2.05 15.41 -6.62
N TRP A 223 -1.63 14.14 -6.64
CA TRP A 223 -0.21 13.79 -6.62
C TRP A 223 0.53 14.22 -7.88
N SER A 224 -0.13 14.22 -9.04
CA SER A 224 0.44 14.79 -10.27
C SER A 224 0.66 16.31 -10.12
N TYR A 225 -0.30 17.02 -9.53
CA TYR A 225 -0.17 18.45 -9.22
C TYR A 225 0.98 18.72 -8.23
N ILE A 226 1.13 17.91 -7.18
CA ILE A 226 2.24 18.01 -6.21
C ILE A 226 3.60 17.71 -6.85
N LYS A 227 3.72 16.61 -7.60
CA LYS A 227 4.99 16.18 -8.22
C LYS A 227 5.58 17.23 -9.15
N LYS A 228 4.73 18.01 -9.84
CA LYS A 228 5.17 19.13 -10.69
C LYS A 228 5.75 20.31 -9.90
N ARG A 229 5.51 20.37 -8.58
CA ARG A 229 5.95 21.44 -7.67
C ARG A 229 7.06 20.99 -6.72
N SER A 230 7.48 19.72 -6.77
CA SER A 230 8.49 19.15 -5.88
C SER A 230 9.63 18.51 -6.66
N THR A 231 10.87 18.79 -6.27
CA THR A 231 12.09 18.15 -6.77
C THR A 231 12.47 16.89 -5.98
N SER A 232 11.73 16.54 -4.91
CA SER A 232 12.12 15.50 -3.91
C SER A 232 11.96 14.04 -4.38
N HIS A 233 11.43 13.80 -5.58
CA HIS A 233 11.09 12.45 -6.05
C HIS A 233 12.21 11.74 -6.84
N THR A 234 13.36 12.40 -7.01
CA THR A 234 14.47 11.88 -7.82
C THR A 234 15.38 10.98 -7.00
N ILE A 235 15.86 9.90 -7.62
CA ILE A 235 16.97 9.12 -7.08
C ILE A 235 18.20 10.03 -7.09
N PRO A 236 18.94 10.12 -5.97
CA PRO A 236 20.17 10.91 -5.90
C PRO A 236 21.18 10.48 -6.98
N SER A 237 21.96 11.43 -7.50
CA SER A 237 23.07 11.14 -8.42
C SER A 237 24.25 10.44 -7.74
N SER A 238 24.26 10.34 -6.41
CA SER A 238 25.28 9.64 -5.63
C SER A 238 24.62 8.77 -4.56
N LEU A 239 24.96 7.48 -4.52
CA LEU A 239 24.42 6.49 -3.59
C LEU A 239 25.56 5.70 -2.91
N LYS A 240 25.28 5.13 -1.74
CA LYS A 240 26.15 4.23 -1.00
C LYS A 240 25.67 2.80 -1.10
N TYR A 241 26.60 1.88 -1.30
CA TYR A 241 26.41 0.43 -1.17
C TYR A 241 27.59 -0.16 -0.40
N GLY A 242 27.35 -0.53 0.86
CA GLY A 242 28.44 -0.83 1.79
C GLY A 242 29.34 0.41 2.00
N ASN A 243 30.64 0.23 1.85
CA ASN A 243 31.64 1.31 1.99
C ASN A 243 31.89 2.08 0.68
N ILE A 244 31.23 1.71 -0.42
CA ILE A 244 31.48 2.28 -1.75
C ILE A 244 30.42 3.33 -2.06
N THR A 245 30.86 4.46 -2.64
CA THR A 245 29.97 5.48 -3.19
C THR A 245 29.92 5.33 -4.70
N VAL A 246 28.72 5.17 -5.27
CA VAL A 246 28.46 5.07 -6.71
C VAL A 246 27.83 6.37 -7.19
N ASN A 247 28.35 6.92 -8.28
CA ASN A 247 28.06 8.29 -8.73
C ASN A 247 27.76 8.42 -10.24
N SER A 248 27.88 7.33 -11.01
CA SER A 248 27.47 7.31 -12.42
C SER A 248 26.19 6.49 -12.61
N GLU A 249 25.38 6.86 -13.61
CA GLU A 249 24.06 6.26 -13.83
C GLU A 249 24.11 4.74 -14.06
N GLU A 250 25.12 4.28 -14.79
CA GLU A 250 25.35 2.86 -15.05
C GLU A 250 25.80 2.11 -13.78
N THR A 251 26.77 2.66 -13.03
CA THR A 251 27.23 2.05 -11.77
C THR A 251 26.11 1.99 -10.72
N ILE A 252 25.21 2.98 -10.70
CA ILE A 252 24.02 2.99 -9.84
C ILE A 252 23.08 1.83 -10.21
N CYS A 253 22.77 1.65 -11.50
CA CYS A 253 21.91 0.56 -11.94
C CYS A 253 22.52 -0.81 -11.59
N ASN A 254 23.83 -0.98 -11.83
CA ASN A 254 24.54 -2.23 -11.52
C ASN A 254 24.64 -2.50 -10.01
N ALA A 255 24.82 -1.47 -9.17
CA ALA A 255 24.82 -1.61 -7.72
C ALA A 255 23.45 -2.05 -7.17
N PHE A 256 22.36 -1.45 -7.68
CA PHE A 256 21.01 -1.93 -7.38
C PHE A 256 20.80 -3.38 -7.84
N SER A 257 21.25 -3.72 -9.05
CA SER A 257 21.12 -5.07 -9.60
C SER A 257 21.82 -6.10 -8.71
N SER A 258 23.06 -5.81 -8.29
CA SER A 258 23.85 -6.66 -7.40
C SER A 258 23.18 -6.84 -6.04
N PHE A 259 22.69 -5.76 -5.43
CA PHE A 259 21.95 -5.82 -4.17
C PHE A 259 20.69 -6.68 -4.28
N PHE A 260 19.86 -6.44 -5.30
CA PHE A 260 18.63 -7.23 -5.47
C PHE A 260 18.94 -8.69 -5.78
N TYR A 261 19.97 -8.96 -6.59
CA TYR A 261 20.41 -10.32 -6.90
C TYR A 261 20.84 -11.11 -5.66
N SER A 262 21.52 -10.48 -4.70
CA SER A 262 21.93 -11.11 -3.43
C SER A 262 20.78 -11.61 -2.55
N SER A 263 19.53 -11.31 -2.93
CA SER A 263 18.33 -11.74 -2.20
C SER A 263 17.87 -13.14 -2.55
N PHE A 264 18.26 -13.65 -3.72
CA PHE A 264 17.81 -14.96 -4.22
C PHE A 264 18.60 -16.08 -3.54
N ASN A 265 18.02 -17.27 -3.54
CA ASN A 265 18.69 -18.49 -3.14
C ASN A 265 19.49 -19.04 -4.34
N HIS A 266 20.77 -19.35 -4.12
CA HIS A 266 21.68 -19.86 -5.15
C HIS A 266 21.90 -21.38 -5.05
N ASP A 267 21.33 -22.04 -4.04
CA ASP A 267 21.51 -23.47 -3.83
C ASP A 267 20.79 -24.28 -4.91
N LYS A 268 21.60 -25.02 -5.68
CA LYS A 268 21.15 -25.96 -6.70
C LYS A 268 21.10 -27.39 -6.16
N THR A 269 20.53 -27.60 -4.98
CA THR A 269 20.33 -28.97 -4.50
C THR A 269 19.29 -29.66 -5.38
N ASN A 270 19.79 -30.49 -6.29
CA ASN A 270 19.02 -31.38 -7.16
C ASN A 270 18.53 -32.60 -6.36
N ASN A 271 17.74 -32.37 -5.32
CA ASN A 271 16.97 -33.47 -4.75
C ASN A 271 15.80 -33.73 -5.72
N ARG A 272 15.90 -34.83 -6.47
CA ARG A 272 14.77 -35.36 -7.23
C ARG A 272 13.73 -35.85 -6.22
N TYR A 273 12.74 -35.02 -5.93
CA TYR A 273 11.59 -35.45 -5.16
C TYR A 273 10.73 -36.36 -6.05
N SER A 274 10.37 -37.53 -5.51
CA SER A 274 9.48 -38.46 -6.20
C SER A 274 8.06 -37.93 -6.11
N TYR A 275 7.39 -37.75 -7.25
CA TYR A 275 5.98 -37.38 -7.32
C TYR A 275 5.10 -38.52 -6.79
N THR A 276 4.83 -38.57 -5.49
CA THR A 276 3.82 -39.46 -4.92
C THR A 276 2.47 -38.74 -4.91
N PRO A 277 1.45 -39.22 -5.64
CA PRO A 277 0.13 -38.60 -5.64
C PRO A 277 -0.46 -38.59 -4.22
N ASN A 278 -0.90 -37.41 -3.76
CA ASN A 278 -1.72 -37.32 -2.56
C ASN A 278 -3.12 -37.88 -2.90
N PRO A 279 -3.60 -38.95 -2.23
CA PRO A 279 -4.92 -39.53 -2.52
C PRO A 279 -6.10 -38.61 -2.14
N ASN A 280 -5.86 -37.50 -1.43
CA ASN A 280 -6.89 -36.58 -0.95
C ASN A 280 -7.11 -35.34 -1.86
N VAL A 281 -6.66 -35.37 -3.12
CA VAL A 281 -6.87 -34.24 -4.05
C VAL A 281 -8.34 -34.19 -4.49
N VAL A 282 -9.02 -33.10 -4.12
CA VAL A 282 -10.47 -32.89 -4.36
C VAL A 282 -10.77 -32.45 -5.80
N SER A 283 -9.82 -31.79 -6.46
CA SER A 283 -9.96 -31.29 -7.84
C SER A 283 -8.60 -31.26 -8.53
N ASP A 284 -8.55 -31.73 -9.78
CA ASP A 284 -7.37 -31.64 -10.63
C ASP A 284 -7.57 -30.62 -11.76
N ILE A 285 -6.48 -29.96 -12.14
CA ILE A 285 -6.46 -29.06 -13.30
C ILE A 285 -5.21 -29.33 -14.12
N SER A 286 -5.41 -29.65 -15.40
CA SER A 286 -4.33 -29.96 -16.34
C SER A 286 -4.37 -29.12 -17.62
N LYS A 287 -5.47 -28.42 -17.88
CA LYS A 287 -5.71 -27.62 -19.09
C LYS A 287 -6.29 -26.25 -18.72
N ILE A 288 -6.02 -25.28 -19.58
CA ILE A 288 -6.54 -23.92 -19.49
C ILE A 288 -7.35 -23.64 -20.74
N GLU A 289 -8.60 -23.23 -20.56
CA GLU A 289 -9.49 -22.85 -21.66
C GLU A 289 -9.22 -21.42 -22.10
N LEU A 290 -9.11 -21.19 -23.40
CA LEU A 290 -8.89 -19.87 -23.97
C LEU A 290 -10.14 -19.40 -24.70
N ASN A 291 -10.55 -18.17 -24.41
CA ASN A 291 -11.64 -17.50 -25.10
C ASN A 291 -11.15 -16.16 -25.65
N ILE A 292 -11.33 -15.94 -26.95
CA ILE A 292 -10.86 -14.74 -27.66
C ILE A 292 -11.53 -13.49 -27.10
N ASN A 293 -12.82 -13.54 -26.79
CA ASN A 293 -13.55 -12.40 -26.21
C ASN A 293 -13.01 -12.06 -24.81
N THR A 294 -12.63 -13.06 -24.01
CA THR A 294 -11.99 -12.82 -22.70
C THR A 294 -10.63 -12.13 -22.87
N ILE A 295 -9.84 -12.54 -23.86
CA ILE A 295 -8.55 -11.92 -24.20
C ILE A 295 -8.77 -10.47 -24.63
N GLU A 296 -9.70 -10.22 -25.56
CA GLU A 296 -10.05 -8.87 -26.03
C GLU A 296 -10.47 -7.96 -24.87
N ASN A 297 -11.35 -8.44 -23.99
CA ASN A 297 -11.79 -7.68 -22.81
C ASN A 297 -10.62 -7.37 -21.86
N HIS A 298 -9.70 -8.31 -21.67
CA HIS A 298 -8.50 -8.05 -20.88
C HIS A 298 -7.60 -6.99 -21.52
N LEU A 299 -7.43 -7.02 -22.84
CA LEU A 299 -6.67 -6.01 -23.58
C LEU A 299 -7.32 -4.62 -23.49
N LEU A 300 -8.64 -4.53 -23.63
CA LEU A 300 -9.40 -3.29 -23.47
C LEU A 300 -9.31 -2.72 -22.04
N SER A 301 -9.22 -3.59 -21.04
CA SER A 301 -9.11 -3.20 -19.63
C SER A 301 -7.70 -2.74 -19.19
N LEU A 302 -6.70 -2.81 -20.08
CA LEU A 302 -5.34 -2.39 -19.76
C LEU A 302 -5.28 -0.89 -19.47
N ASP A 303 -4.45 -0.51 -18.50
CA ASP A 303 -4.21 0.90 -18.17
C ASP A 303 -3.26 1.53 -19.21
N PRO A 304 -3.75 2.43 -20.09
CA PRO A 304 -2.96 3.00 -21.17
C PRO A 304 -1.90 4.01 -20.67
N SER A 305 -1.93 4.39 -19.39
CA SER A 305 -0.95 5.31 -18.79
C SER A 305 0.33 4.61 -18.36
N LYS A 306 0.31 3.27 -18.25
CA LYS A 306 1.49 2.48 -17.88
C LYS A 306 2.48 2.41 -19.04
N SER A 307 3.75 2.22 -18.69
CA SER A 307 4.83 2.10 -19.64
C SER A 307 5.08 0.64 -20.03
N ALA A 308 5.66 0.42 -21.22
CA ALA A 308 5.94 -0.90 -21.80
C ALA A 308 6.98 -1.71 -20.99
N GLY A 309 6.86 -3.04 -21.00
CA GLY A 309 7.83 -3.95 -20.40
C GLY A 309 9.07 -4.14 -21.27
N PRO A 310 9.85 -5.22 -21.05
CA PRO A 310 10.99 -5.60 -21.88
C PRO A 310 10.68 -5.82 -23.37
N ASP A 311 9.43 -6.15 -23.70
CA ASP A 311 8.94 -6.28 -25.09
C ASP A 311 8.77 -4.93 -25.81
N LEU A 312 8.88 -3.80 -25.10
CA LEU A 312 8.71 -2.44 -25.62
C LEU A 312 7.31 -2.14 -26.18
N ILE A 313 6.34 -3.05 -26.01
CA ILE A 313 4.97 -2.87 -26.49
C ILE A 313 4.18 -2.04 -25.47
N SER A 314 3.65 -0.90 -25.94
CA SER A 314 2.85 -0.01 -25.12
C SER A 314 1.45 -0.59 -24.84
N PRO A 315 0.95 -0.55 -23.58
CA PRO A 315 -0.44 -0.86 -23.28
C PRO A 315 -1.44 -0.06 -24.14
N LYS A 316 -1.08 1.16 -24.54
CA LYS A 316 -1.93 2.03 -25.36
C LYS A 316 -2.05 1.56 -26.81
N LEU A 317 -1.01 0.94 -27.36
CA LEU A 317 -1.07 0.30 -28.68
C LEU A 317 -1.99 -0.93 -28.59
N LEU A 318 -1.83 -1.75 -27.55
CA LEU A 318 -2.63 -2.94 -27.31
C LEU A 318 -4.12 -2.63 -27.14
N THR A 319 -4.48 -1.60 -26.36
CA THR A 319 -5.90 -1.22 -26.15
C THR A 319 -6.54 -0.71 -27.43
N LYS A 320 -5.82 0.07 -28.24
CA LYS A 320 -6.32 0.63 -29.50
C LYS A 320 -6.48 -0.41 -30.61
N CYS A 321 -5.72 -1.50 -30.55
CA CYS A 321 -5.78 -2.59 -31.52
C CYS A 321 -6.43 -3.86 -30.94
N ALA A 322 -7.08 -3.78 -29.77
CA ALA A 322 -7.46 -4.95 -28.96
C ALA A 322 -8.22 -6.03 -29.74
N LYS A 323 -9.21 -5.61 -30.54
CA LYS A 323 -10.05 -6.51 -31.35
C LYS A 323 -9.25 -7.28 -32.39
N THR A 324 -8.35 -6.63 -33.11
CA THR A 324 -7.57 -7.25 -34.20
C THR A 324 -6.44 -8.13 -33.66
N ILE A 325 -5.80 -7.73 -32.56
CA ILE A 325 -4.70 -8.50 -31.96
C ILE A 325 -5.18 -9.66 -31.06
N ALA A 326 -6.45 -9.69 -30.65
CA ALA A 326 -6.97 -10.76 -29.82
C ALA A 326 -6.80 -12.15 -30.47
N ILE A 327 -6.97 -12.22 -31.80
CA ILE A 327 -6.78 -13.45 -32.59
C ILE A 327 -5.34 -13.96 -32.50
N PRO A 328 -4.30 -13.22 -32.97
CA PRO A 328 -2.92 -13.70 -32.87
C PRO A 328 -2.47 -13.97 -31.44
N ILE A 329 -2.91 -13.17 -30.46
CA ILE A 329 -2.58 -13.42 -29.05
C ILE A 329 -3.19 -14.75 -28.57
N SER A 330 -4.43 -15.05 -28.96
CA SER A 330 -5.06 -16.34 -28.62
C SER A 330 -4.29 -17.53 -29.20
N LEU A 331 -3.78 -17.41 -30.43
CA LEU A 331 -2.94 -18.43 -31.06
C LEU A 331 -1.61 -18.59 -30.33
N LEU A 332 -0.96 -17.49 -29.93
CA LEU A 332 0.26 -17.52 -29.12
C LEU A 332 0.04 -18.19 -27.77
N PHE A 333 -1.05 -17.86 -27.06
CA PHE A 333 -1.37 -18.50 -25.78
C PHE A 333 -1.68 -19.98 -25.96
N LYS A 334 -2.44 -20.35 -26.99
CA LYS A 334 -2.75 -21.76 -27.30
C LYS A 334 -1.46 -22.54 -27.58
N LYS A 335 -0.56 -21.97 -28.39
CA LYS A 335 0.73 -22.57 -28.72
C LYS A 335 1.62 -22.69 -27.48
N SER A 336 1.66 -21.69 -26.63
CA SER A 336 2.40 -21.72 -25.36
C SER A 336 1.89 -22.81 -24.42
N LEU A 337 0.58 -22.94 -24.23
CA LEU A 337 -0.02 -24.00 -23.41
C LEU A 337 0.24 -25.39 -24.01
N ALA A 338 0.03 -25.56 -25.33
CA ALA A 338 0.22 -26.84 -26.01
C ALA A 338 1.68 -27.31 -26.01
N SER A 339 2.63 -26.39 -26.17
CA SER A 339 4.07 -26.69 -26.09
C SER A 339 4.60 -26.74 -24.65
N CYS A 340 3.79 -26.39 -23.65
CA CYS A 340 4.21 -26.20 -22.25
C CYS A 340 5.35 -25.19 -22.06
N VAL A 341 5.52 -24.23 -22.98
CA VAL A 341 6.62 -23.24 -22.97
C VAL A 341 6.07 -21.84 -22.81
N VAL A 342 6.56 -21.10 -21.82
CA VAL A 342 6.36 -19.65 -21.70
C VAL A 342 7.43 -18.92 -22.51
N PRO A 343 7.07 -18.02 -23.43
CA PRO A 343 8.02 -17.24 -24.22
C PRO A 343 9.10 -16.56 -23.37
N GLN A 344 10.35 -16.65 -23.82
CA GLN A 344 11.53 -16.11 -23.16
C GLN A 344 11.44 -14.60 -22.93
N ILE A 345 10.89 -13.85 -23.88
CA ILE A 345 10.67 -12.40 -23.72
C ILE A 345 9.70 -12.08 -22.57
N TRP A 346 8.72 -12.95 -22.29
CA TRP A 346 7.77 -12.80 -21.17
C TRP A 346 8.36 -13.23 -19.82
N LYS A 347 9.52 -13.90 -19.84
CA LYS A 347 10.28 -14.29 -18.65
C LYS A 347 11.31 -13.23 -18.22
N ALA A 348 11.42 -12.13 -18.96
CA ALA A 348 12.24 -10.98 -18.65
C ALA A 348 11.47 -9.92 -17.83
N ALA A 349 12.17 -9.17 -16.98
CA ALA A 349 11.61 -8.06 -16.19
C ALA A 349 12.52 -6.84 -16.11
N TYR A 350 11.95 -5.64 -16.18
CA TYR A 350 12.65 -4.42 -15.76
C TYR A 350 12.38 -4.13 -14.29
N ILE A 351 13.43 -3.88 -13.51
CA ILE A 351 13.35 -3.57 -12.09
C ILE A 351 13.47 -2.07 -11.89
N THR A 352 12.49 -1.49 -11.18
CA THR A 352 12.55 -0.09 -10.74
C THR A 352 12.74 -0.05 -9.22
N PRO A 353 13.89 0.46 -8.71
CA PRO A 353 14.09 0.71 -7.29
C PRO A 353 13.07 1.73 -6.76
N VAL A 354 12.36 1.35 -5.70
CA VAL A 354 11.43 2.25 -4.98
C VAL A 354 11.89 2.40 -3.54
N HIS A 355 12.12 3.65 -3.13
CA HIS A 355 12.54 3.97 -1.76
C HIS A 355 11.48 3.50 -0.75
N LYS A 356 11.92 2.78 0.28
CA LYS A 356 11.06 2.20 1.32
C LYS A 356 11.04 3.05 2.59
N LYS A 357 12.20 3.31 3.19
CA LYS A 357 12.39 4.05 4.45
C LYS A 357 13.86 4.42 4.64
N GLY A 358 14.23 5.19 5.66
CA GLY A 358 15.63 5.55 5.93
C GLY A 358 16.22 6.51 4.89
N SER A 359 17.56 6.61 4.84
CA SER A 359 18.24 7.52 3.92
C SER A 359 17.99 7.15 2.45
N LYS A 360 17.71 8.14 1.61
CA LYS A 360 17.62 7.98 0.15
C LYS A 360 18.99 7.77 -0.52
N THR A 361 20.09 8.07 0.18
CA THR A 361 21.43 7.86 -0.35
C THR A 361 21.94 6.44 -0.15
N ASP A 362 21.19 5.57 0.53
CA ASP A 362 21.59 4.18 0.80
C ASP A 362 20.74 3.19 -0.01
N ILE A 363 21.40 2.33 -0.78
CA ILE A 363 20.75 1.35 -1.66
C ILE A 363 19.92 0.30 -0.88
N LEU A 364 20.32 -0.04 0.35
CA LEU A 364 19.62 -1.04 1.18
C LEU A 364 18.18 -0.61 1.54
N ASN A 365 17.90 0.68 1.43
CA ASN A 365 16.63 1.30 1.72
C ASN A 365 15.62 1.26 0.56
N TYR A 366 15.94 0.56 -0.53
CA TYR A 366 15.09 0.43 -1.71
C TYR A 366 14.51 -0.98 -1.87
N ARG A 367 13.32 -1.07 -2.46
CA ARG A 367 12.68 -2.32 -2.88
C ARG A 367 12.73 -2.45 -4.40
N PRO A 368 12.95 -3.66 -4.94
CA PRO A 368 12.77 -3.91 -6.37
C PRO A 368 11.27 -3.93 -6.69
N ILE A 369 10.86 -3.29 -7.79
CA ILE A 369 9.52 -3.46 -8.36
C ILE A 369 9.69 -3.96 -9.78
N SER A 370 9.17 -5.16 -10.06
CA SER A 370 9.28 -5.76 -11.39
C SER A 370 8.20 -5.25 -12.32
N LYS A 371 8.63 -4.87 -13.51
CA LYS A 371 7.81 -4.45 -14.63
C LYS A 371 7.93 -5.50 -15.72
N LEU A 372 6.94 -6.38 -15.75
CA LEU A 372 6.79 -7.47 -16.72
C LEU A 372 6.18 -6.98 -18.04
N CYS A 373 6.33 -7.78 -19.09
CA CYS A 373 5.60 -7.64 -20.34
C CYS A 373 4.09 -7.59 -20.11
N VAL A 374 3.40 -6.73 -20.85
CA VAL A 374 1.95 -6.51 -20.66
C VAL A 374 1.16 -7.75 -21.06
N LEU A 375 1.55 -8.38 -22.17
CA LEU A 375 0.94 -9.60 -22.66
C LEU A 375 1.15 -10.79 -21.74
N ALA A 376 2.32 -10.89 -21.08
CA ALA A 376 2.56 -11.87 -20.04
C ALA A 376 1.53 -11.75 -18.90
N LYS A 377 1.22 -10.52 -18.47
CA LYS A 377 0.21 -10.28 -17.43
C LYS A 377 -1.22 -10.61 -17.88
N VAL A 378 -1.54 -10.40 -19.15
CA VAL A 378 -2.84 -10.83 -19.71
C VAL A 378 -2.93 -12.35 -19.66
N PHE A 379 -1.87 -13.05 -20.03
CA PHE A 379 -1.82 -14.51 -19.99
C PHE A 379 -1.92 -15.05 -18.55
N GLU A 380 -1.13 -14.48 -17.63
CA GLU A 380 -1.18 -14.79 -16.20
C GLU A 380 -2.60 -14.62 -15.64
N ARG A 381 -3.36 -13.61 -16.08
CA ARG A 381 -4.74 -13.39 -15.64
C ARG A 381 -5.69 -14.51 -16.02
N ILE A 382 -5.55 -15.01 -17.23
CA ILE A 382 -6.36 -16.13 -17.72
C ILE A 382 -6.03 -17.39 -16.93
N VAL A 383 -4.75 -17.73 -16.81
CA VAL A 383 -4.27 -18.89 -16.03
C VAL A 383 -4.69 -18.78 -14.56
N TYR A 384 -4.46 -17.62 -13.93
CA TYR A 384 -4.83 -17.36 -12.53
C TYR A 384 -6.31 -17.62 -12.28
N SER A 385 -7.20 -17.12 -13.15
CA SER A 385 -8.65 -17.21 -12.94
C SER A 385 -9.13 -18.66 -12.85
N GLN A 386 -8.60 -19.54 -13.68
CA GLN A 386 -8.97 -20.95 -13.73
C GLN A 386 -8.29 -21.76 -12.63
N VAL A 387 -6.99 -21.55 -12.40
CA VAL A 387 -6.26 -22.22 -11.31
C VAL A 387 -6.84 -21.85 -9.95
N TYR A 388 -7.10 -20.56 -9.70
CA TYR A 388 -7.73 -20.12 -8.46
C TYR A 388 -9.12 -20.72 -8.30
N ALA A 389 -9.95 -20.75 -9.37
CA ALA A 389 -11.27 -21.35 -9.30
C ALA A 389 -11.24 -22.85 -8.96
N ALA A 390 -10.26 -23.60 -9.47
CA ALA A 390 -10.07 -25.02 -9.20
C ALA A 390 -9.58 -25.28 -7.76
N LEU A 391 -8.69 -24.44 -7.23
CA LEU A 391 -8.01 -24.66 -5.94
C LEU A 391 -8.60 -23.88 -4.75
N ARG A 392 -9.52 -22.93 -4.96
CA ARG A 392 -9.97 -22.02 -3.89
C ARG A 392 -10.50 -22.71 -2.62
N ASN A 393 -11.05 -23.91 -2.76
CA ASN A 393 -11.62 -24.67 -1.65
C ASN A 393 -10.58 -25.55 -0.92
N SER A 394 -9.38 -25.73 -1.47
CA SER A 394 -8.29 -26.49 -0.85
C SER A 394 -7.29 -25.61 -0.09
N PHE A 395 -7.47 -24.28 -0.14
CA PHE A 395 -6.63 -23.37 0.62
C PHE A 395 -6.92 -23.44 2.11
N ASN A 396 -5.85 -23.47 2.90
CA ASN A 396 -5.90 -23.48 4.35
C ASN A 396 -6.79 -22.34 4.88
N PRO A 397 -7.79 -22.65 5.75
CA PRO A 397 -8.65 -21.65 6.39
C PRO A 397 -7.90 -20.55 7.15
N THR A 398 -6.70 -20.82 7.67
CA THR A 398 -5.94 -19.84 8.46
C THR A 398 -5.20 -18.80 7.63
N GLN A 399 -5.13 -18.95 6.30
CA GLN A 399 -4.50 -17.96 5.40
C GLN A 399 -5.52 -16.88 4.99
N HIS A 400 -5.21 -15.61 5.22
CA HIS A 400 -6.09 -14.49 4.85
C HIS A 400 -5.49 -13.55 3.79
N GLY A 401 -4.21 -13.69 3.49
CA GLY A 401 -3.53 -12.92 2.44
C GLY A 401 -3.78 -13.52 1.07
N PHE A 402 -3.96 -12.64 0.08
CA PHE A 402 -4.16 -12.98 -1.34
C PHE A 402 -5.39 -13.86 -1.67
N LEU A 403 -6.27 -14.13 -0.72
CA LEU A 403 -7.52 -14.87 -0.95
C LEU A 403 -8.73 -13.95 -1.05
N GLN A 404 -9.58 -14.19 -2.05
CA GLN A 404 -10.82 -13.44 -2.24
C GLN A 404 -11.79 -13.66 -1.08
N GLY A 405 -12.39 -12.57 -0.59
CA GLY A 405 -13.33 -12.61 0.53
C GLY A 405 -12.66 -12.66 1.91
N ARG A 406 -11.32 -12.69 1.98
CA ARG A 406 -10.54 -12.54 3.21
C ARG A 406 -9.79 -11.21 3.19
N SER A 407 -9.45 -10.70 4.38
CA SER A 407 -8.82 -9.39 4.57
C SER A 407 -8.00 -9.33 5.85
N THR A 408 -7.21 -8.27 6.01
CA THR A 408 -6.54 -7.98 7.28
C THR A 408 -7.53 -7.91 8.45
N VAL A 409 -8.72 -7.34 8.22
CA VAL A 409 -9.79 -7.24 9.22
C VAL A 409 -10.29 -8.62 9.67
N THR A 410 -10.52 -9.56 8.73
CA THR A 410 -10.95 -10.92 9.11
C THR A 410 -9.93 -11.64 10.00
N ASN A 411 -8.65 -11.52 9.68
CA ASN A 411 -7.56 -12.13 10.44
C ASN A 411 -7.46 -11.50 11.84
N LEU A 412 -7.49 -10.16 11.92
CA LEU A 412 -7.42 -9.43 13.18
C LEU A 412 -8.63 -9.68 14.09
N ILE A 413 -9.85 -9.84 13.55
CA ILE A 413 -11.04 -10.15 14.36
C ILE A 413 -10.90 -11.54 15.00
N LEU A 414 -10.41 -12.54 14.26
CA LEU A 414 -10.23 -13.89 14.81
C LEU A 414 -9.25 -13.89 15.98
N LEU A 415 -8.10 -13.23 15.82
CA LEU A 415 -7.13 -13.09 16.90
C LEU A 415 -7.74 -12.32 18.08
N ASN A 416 -8.33 -11.15 17.83
CA ASN A 416 -8.86 -10.29 18.90
C ASN A 416 -10.01 -10.97 19.67
N ASP A 417 -10.87 -11.73 18.99
CA ASP A 417 -11.90 -12.53 19.66
C ASP A 417 -11.28 -13.59 20.58
N PHE A 418 -10.27 -14.33 20.11
CA PHE A 418 -9.56 -15.32 20.94
C PHE A 418 -8.89 -14.68 22.16
N LEU A 419 -8.20 -13.55 21.95
CA LEU A 419 -7.53 -12.80 23.03
C LEU A 419 -8.52 -12.29 24.07
N THR A 420 -9.58 -11.60 23.61
CA THR A 420 -10.57 -11.00 24.52
C THR A 420 -11.37 -12.06 25.26
N GLU A 421 -11.71 -13.19 24.64
CA GLU A 421 -12.38 -14.30 25.32
C GLU A 421 -11.48 -14.95 26.38
N SER A 422 -10.24 -15.28 26.02
CA SER A 422 -9.27 -15.90 26.95
C SER A 422 -8.98 -15.02 28.15
N MET A 423 -8.77 -13.72 27.94
CA MET A 423 -8.56 -12.76 29.02
C MET A 423 -9.82 -12.60 29.88
N ASN A 424 -11.03 -12.65 29.29
CA ASN A 424 -12.31 -12.62 30.00
C ASN A 424 -12.44 -13.80 30.97
N MET A 425 -11.93 -14.97 30.57
CA MET A 425 -11.80 -16.17 31.42
C MET A 425 -10.63 -16.12 32.42
N GLY A 426 -9.86 -15.03 32.46
CA GLY A 426 -8.72 -14.89 33.37
C GLY A 426 -7.45 -15.64 32.92
N LYS A 427 -7.40 -16.09 31.67
CA LYS A 427 -6.27 -16.82 31.10
C LYS A 427 -5.24 -15.86 30.49
N GLN A 428 -4.01 -16.37 30.36
CA GLN A 428 -2.93 -15.70 29.62
C GLN A 428 -2.86 -16.27 28.20
N VAL A 429 -2.52 -15.43 27.22
CA VAL A 429 -2.21 -15.85 25.85
C VAL A 429 -0.87 -15.28 25.45
N ASP A 430 0.01 -16.13 24.93
CA ASP A 430 1.23 -15.69 24.26
C ASP A 430 1.02 -15.74 22.75
N VAL A 431 1.36 -14.66 22.05
CA VAL A 431 1.30 -14.55 20.59
C VAL A 431 2.71 -14.30 20.07
N VAL A 432 3.17 -15.19 19.21
CA VAL A 432 4.45 -15.12 18.51
C VAL A 432 4.20 -14.58 17.10
N TYR A 433 4.78 -13.43 16.79
CA TYR A 433 4.78 -12.80 15.49
C TYR A 433 6.08 -13.15 14.76
N THR A 434 5.94 -13.58 13.51
CA THR A 434 7.07 -14.04 12.67
C THR A 434 7.25 -13.14 11.45
N ASP A 435 8.49 -13.02 10.95
CA ASP A 435 8.84 -12.28 9.73
C ASP A 435 9.75 -13.15 8.86
N TYR A 436 9.32 -13.48 7.64
CA TYR A 436 10.17 -14.15 6.67
C TYR A 436 11.18 -13.18 6.04
N SER A 437 12.41 -13.64 5.86
CA SER A 437 13.45 -12.92 5.13
C SER A 437 13.26 -13.09 3.62
N LYS A 438 12.59 -12.10 2.99
CA LYS A 438 12.40 -12.00 1.53
C LYS A 438 11.68 -13.23 0.93
N ALA A 439 10.56 -13.64 1.54
CA ALA A 439 9.85 -14.89 1.24
C ALA A 439 9.66 -15.17 -0.27
N PHE A 440 9.18 -14.19 -1.03
CA PHE A 440 8.92 -14.32 -2.46
C PHE A 440 10.16 -14.58 -3.31
N ASP A 441 11.31 -14.01 -2.94
CA ASP A 441 12.57 -14.16 -3.66
C ASP A 441 13.21 -15.53 -3.35
N ARG A 442 12.84 -16.17 -2.24
CA ARG A 442 13.45 -17.42 -1.75
C ARG A 442 12.76 -18.70 -2.17
N ILE A 443 11.55 -18.63 -2.74
CA ILE A 443 10.79 -19.82 -3.17
C ILE A 443 11.64 -20.74 -4.04
N ASN A 444 11.90 -21.97 -3.60
CA ASN A 444 12.61 -22.95 -4.39
C ASN A 444 11.70 -23.48 -5.51
N HIS A 445 12.19 -23.51 -6.75
CA HIS A 445 11.38 -23.90 -7.90
C HIS A 445 10.98 -25.38 -7.90
N ASN A 446 11.86 -26.28 -7.45
CA ASN A 446 11.55 -27.71 -7.41
C ASN A 446 10.48 -28.00 -6.36
N ILE A 447 10.66 -27.49 -5.14
CA ILE A 447 9.68 -27.62 -4.06
C ILE A 447 8.34 -27.01 -4.48
N LEU A 448 8.36 -25.86 -5.17
CA LEU A 448 7.13 -25.25 -5.68
C LEU A 448 6.42 -26.17 -6.68
N LEU A 449 7.14 -26.79 -7.61
CA LEU A 449 6.54 -27.73 -8.58
C LEU A 449 5.94 -28.95 -7.87
N ASP A 450 6.59 -29.47 -6.85
CA ASP A 450 6.06 -30.57 -6.04
C ASP A 450 4.80 -30.17 -5.28
N LYS A 451 4.75 -28.95 -4.75
CA LYS A 451 3.55 -28.43 -4.08
C LYS A 451 2.41 -28.12 -5.06
N LEU A 452 2.72 -27.63 -6.26
CA LEU A 452 1.72 -27.46 -7.33
C LEU A 452 1.13 -28.81 -7.74
N PHE A 453 1.98 -29.84 -7.85
CA PHE A 453 1.54 -31.21 -7.99
C PHE A 453 0.67 -31.58 -6.77
N ASN A 454 1.14 -31.55 -5.54
CA ASN A 454 0.30 -31.98 -4.41
C ASN A 454 -1.03 -31.18 -4.24
N ALA A 455 -1.11 -29.95 -4.73
CA ALA A 455 -2.33 -29.14 -4.74
C ALA A 455 -3.38 -29.55 -5.81
N GLY A 456 -3.00 -30.25 -6.87
CA GLY A 456 -3.92 -30.69 -7.93
C GLY A 456 -3.59 -30.21 -9.35
N ILE A 457 -2.50 -29.46 -9.55
CA ILE A 457 -2.06 -29.05 -10.90
C ILE A 457 -1.25 -30.18 -11.54
N ARG A 458 -1.67 -30.67 -12.71
CA ARG A 458 -1.09 -31.85 -13.38
C ARG A 458 -0.76 -31.61 -14.85
N GLY A 459 -0.11 -32.60 -15.45
CA GLY A 459 0.05 -32.72 -16.91
C GLY A 459 0.75 -31.51 -17.54
N ASP A 460 0.23 -31.07 -18.68
CA ASP A 460 0.78 -29.96 -19.47
C ASP A 460 0.83 -28.66 -18.68
N LEU A 461 -0.18 -28.37 -17.86
CA LEU A 461 -0.20 -27.16 -17.06
C LEU A 461 0.93 -27.12 -16.03
N LEU A 462 1.27 -28.25 -15.40
CA LEU A 462 2.41 -28.31 -14.48
C LEU A 462 3.74 -28.08 -15.22
N ARG A 463 3.90 -28.66 -16.41
CA ARG A 463 5.06 -28.40 -17.28
C ARG A 463 5.14 -26.93 -17.70
N TRP A 464 4.00 -26.32 -18.00
CA TRP A 464 3.92 -24.89 -18.30
C TRP A 464 4.35 -24.03 -17.11
N PHE A 465 3.94 -24.38 -15.87
CA PHE A 465 4.41 -23.69 -14.66
C PHE A 465 5.91 -23.87 -14.43
N SER A 466 6.47 -25.04 -14.73
CA SER A 466 7.93 -25.25 -14.73
C SER A 466 8.61 -24.29 -15.71
N SER A 467 8.11 -24.16 -16.94
CA SER A 467 8.63 -23.16 -17.88
C SER A 467 8.42 -21.72 -17.41
N TYR A 468 7.33 -21.41 -16.68
CA TYR A 468 7.01 -20.05 -16.22
C TYR A 468 8.02 -19.53 -15.19
N ILE A 469 8.47 -20.39 -14.27
CA ILE A 469 9.39 -20.03 -13.19
C ILE A 469 10.87 -20.15 -13.57
N SER A 470 11.22 -21.04 -14.52
CA SER A 470 12.61 -21.28 -14.92
C SER A 470 13.14 -20.28 -15.97
N ASN A 471 14.46 -20.11 -16.03
CA ASN A 471 15.18 -19.30 -17.03
C ASN A 471 14.68 -17.85 -17.12
N ARG A 472 14.33 -17.26 -15.98
CA ARG A 472 13.92 -15.86 -15.90
C ARG A 472 15.13 -14.94 -15.79
N SER A 473 14.95 -13.69 -16.23
CA SER A 473 15.99 -12.67 -16.15
C SER A 473 15.43 -11.31 -15.76
N GLN A 474 16.28 -10.46 -15.18
CA GLN A 474 15.94 -9.10 -14.81
C GLN A 474 17.08 -8.12 -15.07
N ALA A 475 16.73 -6.85 -15.29
CA ALA A 475 17.66 -5.72 -15.36
C ALA A 475 17.08 -4.50 -14.63
N VAL A 476 17.90 -3.78 -13.87
CA VAL A 476 17.49 -2.52 -13.23
C VAL A 476 17.49 -1.41 -14.27
N VAL A 477 16.39 -0.64 -14.37
CA VAL A 477 16.26 0.46 -15.33
C VAL A 477 15.90 1.77 -14.63
N LEU A 478 16.73 2.80 -14.82
CA LEU A 478 16.57 4.14 -14.26
C LEU A 478 16.80 5.21 -15.33
N ASN A 479 15.82 6.08 -15.59
CA ASN A 479 15.97 7.21 -16.52
C ASN A 479 16.55 6.83 -17.92
N ASN A 480 16.20 5.65 -18.44
CA ASN A 480 16.70 5.03 -19.68
C ASN A 480 18.12 4.41 -19.61
N TYR A 481 18.79 4.47 -18.46
CA TYR A 481 19.96 3.64 -18.20
C TYR A 481 19.53 2.27 -17.68
N SER A 482 20.29 1.23 -18.02
CA SER A 482 20.02 -0.14 -17.60
C SER A 482 21.27 -0.82 -17.06
N SER A 483 21.09 -1.68 -16.07
CA SER A 483 22.13 -2.64 -15.69
C SER A 483 22.30 -3.73 -16.75
N SER A 484 23.33 -4.56 -16.58
CA SER A 484 23.37 -5.88 -17.22
C SER A 484 22.16 -6.73 -16.80
N TRP A 485 21.77 -7.65 -17.69
CA TRP A 485 20.74 -8.65 -17.40
C TRP A 485 21.32 -9.73 -16.50
N VAL A 486 20.55 -10.15 -15.49
CA VAL A 486 20.93 -11.19 -14.55
C VAL A 486 19.87 -12.29 -14.54
N SER A 487 20.28 -13.55 -14.52
CA SER A 487 19.38 -14.70 -14.41
C SER A 487 18.88 -14.87 -12.97
N ILE A 488 17.60 -15.22 -12.80
CA ILE A 488 16.95 -15.38 -11.49
C ILE A 488 16.95 -16.86 -11.12
N PRO A 489 17.67 -17.28 -10.05
CA PRO A 489 17.80 -18.69 -9.69
C PRO A 489 16.66 -19.23 -8.82
N SER A 490 15.91 -18.37 -8.12
CA SER A 490 14.83 -18.75 -7.22
C SER A 490 13.73 -17.68 -7.18
N GLY A 491 12.64 -18.00 -6.51
CA GLY A 491 11.57 -17.04 -6.24
C GLY A 491 10.53 -16.95 -7.36
N VAL A 492 9.54 -16.10 -7.13
CA VAL A 492 8.51 -15.75 -8.12
C VAL A 492 8.51 -14.24 -8.38
N PRO A 493 8.14 -13.77 -9.58
CA PRO A 493 8.35 -12.37 -9.95
C PRO A 493 7.49 -11.43 -9.10
N GLN A 494 8.12 -10.49 -8.39
CA GLN A 494 7.41 -9.49 -7.61
C GLN A 494 6.64 -8.53 -8.53
N GLY A 495 5.30 -8.57 -8.48
CA GLY A 495 4.43 -7.80 -9.38
C GLY A 495 3.83 -8.60 -10.54
N SER A 496 4.06 -9.92 -10.57
CA SER A 496 3.22 -10.90 -11.29
C SER A 496 1.88 -11.11 -10.58
N LEU A 497 0.88 -11.55 -11.32
CA LEU A 497 -0.41 -11.97 -10.76
C LEU A 497 -0.35 -13.40 -10.19
N LEU A 498 0.43 -14.28 -10.83
CA LEU A 498 0.60 -15.66 -10.37
C LEU A 498 1.49 -15.76 -9.12
N GLY A 499 2.44 -14.85 -8.91
CA GLY A 499 3.37 -14.90 -7.78
C GLY A 499 2.70 -15.08 -6.41
N PRO A 500 1.73 -14.22 -6.03
CA PRO A 500 0.96 -14.39 -4.80
C PRO A 500 0.24 -15.74 -4.69
N LEU A 501 -0.38 -16.22 -5.77
CA LEU A 501 -1.06 -17.52 -5.80
C LEU A 501 -0.08 -18.68 -5.57
N LEU A 502 1.06 -18.64 -6.26
CA LEU A 502 2.13 -19.64 -6.14
C LEU A 502 2.70 -19.65 -4.72
N PHE A 503 2.88 -18.49 -4.09
CA PHE A 503 3.29 -18.41 -2.69
C PHE A 503 2.23 -19.00 -1.75
N THR A 504 0.95 -18.69 -1.94
CA THR A 504 -0.14 -19.27 -1.13
C THR A 504 -0.18 -20.80 -1.24
N ILE A 505 0.03 -21.36 -2.44
CA ILE A 505 0.15 -22.82 -2.63
C ILE A 505 1.40 -23.36 -1.91
N TYR A 506 2.51 -22.64 -1.98
CA TYR A 506 3.79 -23.04 -1.39
C TYR A 506 3.74 -23.23 0.13
N ILE A 507 2.96 -22.40 0.83
CA ILE A 507 2.84 -22.48 2.30
C ILE A 507 1.53 -23.13 2.76
N ASN A 508 0.76 -23.74 1.86
CA ASN A 508 -0.60 -24.19 2.19
C ASN A 508 -0.65 -25.29 3.27
N ASP A 509 0.38 -26.13 3.31
CA ASP A 509 0.59 -27.24 4.24
C ASP A 509 1.22 -26.82 5.57
N ILE A 510 1.62 -25.55 5.75
CA ILE A 510 2.31 -25.06 6.96
C ILE A 510 1.51 -25.30 8.26
N VAL A 511 0.18 -25.41 8.16
CA VAL A 511 -0.70 -25.69 9.31
C VAL A 511 -0.36 -27.01 10.00
N SER A 512 0.23 -27.98 9.30
CA SER A 512 0.62 -29.27 9.89
C SER A 512 1.73 -29.15 10.95
N CYS A 513 2.43 -28.01 11.03
CA CYS A 513 3.43 -27.76 12.05
C CYS A 513 2.82 -27.56 13.45
N PHE A 514 1.56 -27.14 13.51
CA PHE A 514 0.93 -26.63 14.73
C PHE A 514 -0.04 -27.66 15.31
N GLN A 515 0.33 -28.26 16.43
CA GLN A 515 -0.45 -29.29 17.12
C GLN A 515 -1.13 -28.76 18.37
N SER A 516 -0.53 -27.76 19.03
CA SER A 516 -1.01 -27.21 20.31
C SER A 516 -1.36 -25.73 20.21
N SER A 517 -0.84 -25.05 19.19
CA SER A 517 -1.04 -23.62 18.95
C SER A 517 -2.00 -23.36 17.80
N HIS A 518 -2.62 -22.19 17.83
CA HIS A 518 -3.38 -21.65 16.71
C HIS A 518 -2.46 -20.90 15.75
N LEU A 519 -2.79 -20.93 14.47
CA LEU A 519 -2.09 -20.22 13.40
C LEU A 519 -3.05 -19.24 12.73
N LEU A 520 -2.56 -18.03 12.45
CA LEU A 520 -3.18 -17.09 11.52
C LEU A 520 -2.11 -16.51 10.59
N CYS A 521 -2.35 -16.58 9.28
CA CYS A 521 -1.44 -16.07 8.27
C CYS A 521 -2.08 -14.93 7.47
N PHE A 522 -1.27 -13.98 7.05
CA PHE A 522 -1.62 -13.02 6.01
C PHE A 522 -0.42 -12.88 5.08
N ALA A 523 -0.46 -13.58 3.95
CA ALA A 523 0.70 -13.75 3.10
C ALA A 523 1.84 -14.41 3.91
N ASP A 524 3.01 -13.77 3.95
CA ASP A 524 4.21 -14.19 4.66
C ASP A 524 4.20 -13.85 6.15
N ASP A 525 3.32 -12.95 6.61
CA ASP A 525 3.18 -12.64 8.04
C ASP A 525 2.39 -13.76 8.74
N MET A 526 2.99 -14.40 9.75
CA MET A 526 2.32 -15.44 10.55
C MET A 526 2.26 -15.10 12.03
N LYS A 527 1.18 -15.55 12.67
CA LYS A 527 0.92 -15.41 14.09
C LYS A 527 0.64 -16.78 14.67
N VAL A 528 1.47 -17.19 15.61
CA VAL A 528 1.32 -18.45 16.34
C VAL A 528 0.91 -18.10 17.75
N PHE A 529 -0.22 -18.60 18.23
CA PHE A 529 -0.73 -18.20 19.54
C PHE A 529 -1.39 -19.34 20.29
N ALA A 530 -1.19 -19.34 21.60
CA ALA A 530 -1.72 -20.37 22.49
C ALA A 530 -2.07 -19.77 23.85
N THR A 531 -3.07 -20.36 24.51
CA THR A 531 -3.35 -20.10 25.91
C THR A 531 -2.24 -20.69 26.78
N ILE A 532 -1.75 -19.93 27.75
CA ILE A 532 -0.68 -20.34 28.67
C ILE A 532 -1.23 -20.37 30.09
N GLU A 533 -1.45 -21.57 30.64
CA GLU A 533 -1.90 -21.77 32.02
C GLU A 533 -0.81 -22.41 32.88
N SER A 534 0.15 -23.08 32.26
CA SER A 534 1.24 -23.82 32.89
C SER A 534 2.57 -23.65 32.14
N ARG A 535 3.66 -24.18 32.73
CA ARG A 535 4.95 -24.29 32.02
C ARG A 535 4.88 -25.25 30.84
N ALA A 536 4.11 -26.33 30.96
CA ALA A 536 3.91 -27.30 29.89
C ALA A 536 3.35 -26.65 28.62
N ASP A 537 2.41 -25.70 28.75
CA ASP A 537 1.85 -25.00 27.59
C ASP A 537 2.89 -24.15 26.85
N MET A 538 3.82 -23.54 27.60
CA MET A 538 4.95 -22.80 27.01
C MET A 538 5.91 -23.74 26.27
N ASP A 539 6.15 -24.92 26.82
CA ASP A 539 7.02 -25.92 26.18
C ASP A 539 6.34 -26.50 24.92
N LEU A 540 5.02 -26.65 24.90
CA LEU A 540 4.23 -27.04 23.72
C LEU A 540 4.28 -25.96 22.62
N LEU A 541 4.11 -24.68 22.97
CA LEU A 541 4.27 -23.59 22.02
C LEU A 541 5.70 -23.54 21.45
N GLN A 542 6.73 -23.75 22.28
CA GLN A 542 8.10 -23.86 21.79
C GLN A 542 8.30 -25.08 20.87
N ALA A 543 7.66 -26.21 21.15
CA ALA A 543 7.71 -27.39 20.28
C ALA A 543 7.07 -27.12 18.91
N ASP A 544 5.95 -26.40 18.86
CA ASP A 544 5.34 -25.92 17.60
C ASP A 544 6.28 -24.97 16.83
N LEU A 545 6.95 -24.04 17.51
CA LEU A 545 7.95 -23.15 16.88
C LEU A 545 9.16 -23.92 16.34
N SER A 546 9.56 -25.01 17.01
CA SER A 546 10.67 -25.86 16.57
C SER A 546 10.28 -26.62 15.31
N ARG A 547 9.07 -27.18 15.24
CA ARG A 547 8.52 -27.77 14.00
C ARG A 547 8.40 -26.76 12.87
N LEU A 548 8.03 -25.52 13.19
CA LEU A 548 8.02 -24.44 12.19
C LEU A 548 9.43 -24.18 11.65
N ASN A 549 10.46 -24.26 12.49
CA ASN A 549 11.86 -24.15 12.09
C ASN A 549 12.23 -25.25 11.09
N ASP A 550 11.95 -26.50 11.45
CA ASP A 550 12.20 -27.68 10.59
C ASP A 550 11.47 -27.54 9.25
N TYR A 551 10.20 -27.09 9.29
CA TYR A 551 9.43 -26.82 8.07
C TYR A 551 10.11 -25.75 7.21
N CYS A 552 10.61 -24.67 7.81
CA CYS A 552 11.29 -23.60 7.07
C CYS A 552 12.58 -24.12 6.41
N GLU A 553 13.37 -24.94 7.10
CA GLU A 553 14.57 -25.58 6.55
C GLU A 553 14.24 -26.50 5.36
N ILE A 554 13.27 -27.41 5.53
CA ILE A 554 12.82 -28.33 4.47
C ILE A 554 12.31 -27.55 3.25
N ASN A 555 11.60 -26.44 3.48
CA ASN A 555 11.02 -25.61 2.43
C ASN A 555 11.93 -24.48 1.96
N MET A 556 13.21 -24.44 2.36
CA MET A 556 14.17 -23.38 2.01
C MET A 556 13.64 -21.95 2.20
N LEU A 557 12.91 -21.73 3.30
CA LEU A 557 12.46 -20.43 3.74
C LEU A 557 13.22 -20.03 5.00
N ASP A 558 13.48 -18.73 5.17
CA ASP A 558 14.22 -18.24 6.34
C ASP A 558 13.36 -17.30 7.16
N LEU A 559 13.18 -17.62 8.43
CA LEU A 559 12.66 -16.66 9.41
C LEU A 559 13.74 -15.66 9.81
N ASN A 560 13.32 -14.46 10.22
CA ASN A 560 14.20 -13.43 10.76
C ASN A 560 13.97 -13.29 12.28
N PRO A 561 14.72 -14.01 13.14
CA PRO A 561 14.47 -13.99 14.59
C PRO A 561 14.55 -12.59 15.20
N GLN A 562 15.40 -11.70 14.67
CA GLN A 562 15.55 -10.32 15.15
C GLN A 562 14.31 -9.45 14.92
N LYS A 563 13.45 -9.82 13.95
CA LYS A 563 12.17 -9.15 13.69
C LYS A 563 10.97 -9.92 14.21
N CYS A 564 11.19 -11.16 14.65
CA CYS A 564 10.17 -11.92 15.35
C CYS A 564 10.01 -11.35 16.76
N SER A 565 8.79 -11.37 17.28
CA SER A 565 8.51 -10.88 18.61
C SER A 565 7.38 -11.66 19.27
N VAL A 566 7.31 -11.54 20.60
CA VAL A 566 6.27 -12.17 21.41
C VAL A 566 5.55 -11.11 22.22
N VAL A 567 4.22 -11.21 22.28
CA VAL A 567 3.40 -10.39 23.16
C VAL A 567 2.60 -11.31 24.07
N THR A 568 2.61 -11.01 25.37
CA THR A 568 1.73 -11.65 26.36
C THR A 568 0.50 -10.79 26.57
N PHE A 569 -0.67 -11.37 26.36
CA PHE A 569 -1.97 -10.77 26.67
C PHE A 569 -2.54 -11.46 27.90
N SER A 570 -2.69 -10.72 29.00
CA SER A 570 -3.14 -11.28 30.28
C SER A 570 -3.66 -10.18 31.20
N ARG A 571 -4.52 -10.58 32.15
CA ARG A 571 -4.93 -9.75 33.29
C ARG A 571 -4.39 -10.26 34.63
N LYS A 572 -3.66 -11.38 34.61
CA LYS A 572 -3.08 -11.93 35.83
C LYS A 572 -2.08 -10.93 36.40
N PHE A 573 -2.07 -10.83 37.73
CA PHE A 573 -1.07 -10.03 38.44
C PHE A 573 0.33 -10.61 38.24
N SER A 574 0.44 -11.94 38.30
CA SER A 574 1.65 -12.70 37.99
C SER A 574 1.48 -13.44 36.66
N ASN A 575 2.21 -12.99 35.64
CA ASN A 575 2.27 -13.66 34.35
C ASN A 575 3.35 -14.75 34.35
N LEU A 576 3.09 -15.81 33.59
CA LEU A 576 4.10 -16.83 33.31
C LEU A 576 4.98 -16.35 32.16
N PHE A 577 6.29 -16.41 32.35
CA PHE A 577 7.24 -16.00 31.31
C PHE A 577 8.20 -17.13 30.96
N THR A 578 8.46 -17.24 29.66
CA THR A 578 9.57 -18.01 29.10
C THR A 578 10.24 -17.20 27.99
N SER A 579 11.46 -17.59 27.65
CA SER A 579 12.12 -17.14 26.44
C SER A 579 11.90 -18.20 25.36
N TYR A 580 11.21 -17.81 24.29
CA TYR A 580 11.06 -18.66 23.11
C TYR A 580 12.25 -18.48 22.18
N LYS A 581 12.47 -19.45 21.30
CA LYS A 581 13.54 -19.48 20.31
C LYS A 581 13.03 -19.84 18.91
N ILE A 582 13.65 -19.25 17.90
CA ILE A 582 13.53 -19.59 16.48
C ILE A 582 14.95 -19.61 15.91
N ASN A 583 15.33 -20.65 15.15
CA ASN A 583 16.72 -20.87 14.70
C ASN A 583 17.75 -20.77 15.85
N ASP A 584 17.45 -21.37 17.00
CA ASP A 584 18.22 -21.26 18.26
C ASP A 584 18.46 -19.84 18.80
N GLN A 585 17.89 -18.81 18.15
CA GLN A 585 17.99 -17.42 18.57
C GLN A 585 16.78 -17.02 19.41
N LEU A 586 17.04 -16.31 20.50
CA LEU A 586 15.99 -15.79 21.39
C LEU A 586 15.16 -14.73 20.67
N ILE A 587 13.84 -14.87 20.75
CA ILE A 587 12.91 -13.85 20.23
C ILE A 587 12.55 -12.83 21.31
N SER A 588 12.47 -11.56 20.90
CA SER A 588 12.23 -10.45 21.83
C SER A 588 10.78 -10.44 22.31
N ARG A 589 10.55 -10.18 23.60
CA ARG A 589 9.20 -9.94 24.13
C ARG A 589 8.93 -8.44 24.17
N CYS A 590 7.79 -8.01 23.65
CA CYS A 590 7.37 -6.61 23.65
C CYS A 590 5.97 -6.43 24.25
N SER A 591 5.68 -5.21 24.71
CA SER A 591 4.36 -4.83 25.22
C SER A 591 3.42 -4.33 24.13
N VAL A 592 3.97 -3.87 23.01
CA VAL A 592 3.23 -3.38 21.85
C VAL A 592 3.81 -3.99 20.58
N VAL A 593 2.94 -4.40 19.66
CA VAL A 593 3.31 -4.96 18.36
C VAL A 593 2.46 -4.36 17.25
N ARG A 594 3.07 -4.13 16.09
CA ARG A 594 2.36 -3.69 14.90
C ARG A 594 1.89 -4.90 14.11
N ASP A 595 0.59 -5.12 14.11
CA ASP A 595 -0.08 -6.25 13.48
C ASP A 595 -1.01 -5.77 12.35
N LEU A 596 -0.69 -6.11 11.09
CA LEU A 596 -1.47 -5.79 9.88
C LEU A 596 -1.93 -4.33 9.78
N GLY A 597 -1.11 -3.42 10.32
CA GLY A 597 -1.32 -1.98 10.32
C GLY A 597 -1.90 -1.39 11.61
N ILE A 598 -2.19 -2.22 12.62
CA ILE A 598 -2.73 -1.82 13.92
C ILE A 598 -1.71 -2.08 15.03
N PHE A 599 -1.49 -1.12 15.93
CA PHE A 599 -0.64 -1.33 17.11
C PHE A 599 -1.47 -1.97 18.22
N HIS A 600 -1.16 -3.23 18.56
CA HIS A 600 -1.78 -3.95 19.66
C HIS A 600 -0.89 -3.83 20.89
N ASP A 601 -1.41 -3.22 21.95
CA ASP A 601 -0.80 -3.29 23.27
C ASP A 601 -1.31 -4.51 24.05
N SER A 602 -0.50 -5.02 24.98
CA SER A 602 -0.81 -6.19 25.81
C SER A 602 -2.09 -6.05 26.64
N LYS A 603 -2.63 -4.83 26.81
CA LYS A 603 -3.87 -4.54 27.53
C LYS A 603 -5.07 -4.30 26.59
N LEU A 604 -4.86 -4.30 25.27
CA LEU A 604 -5.86 -4.05 24.23
C LEU A 604 -6.59 -2.70 24.40
N ILE A 605 -5.87 -1.66 24.82
CA ILE A 605 -6.40 -0.29 25.01
C ILE A 605 -6.30 0.53 23.72
N PHE A 606 -5.34 0.21 22.86
CA PHE A 606 -5.03 0.85 21.58
C PHE A 606 -4.56 2.32 21.70
N ASP A 607 -3.95 2.71 22.82
CA ASP A 607 -3.45 4.08 23.05
C ASP A 607 -2.42 4.50 21.99
N GLU A 608 -1.34 3.73 21.83
CA GLU A 608 -0.29 3.99 20.82
C GLU A 608 -0.84 3.95 19.38
N HIS A 609 -1.85 3.10 19.13
CA HIS A 609 -2.51 3.05 17.83
C HIS A 609 -3.27 4.36 17.55
N VAL A 610 -4.05 4.85 18.51
CA VAL A 610 -4.78 6.13 18.38
C VAL A 610 -3.80 7.28 18.19
N ASP A 611 -2.70 7.33 18.94
CA ASP A 611 -1.62 8.30 18.77
C ASP A 611 -1.08 8.29 17.34
N ASN A 612 -0.78 7.11 16.81
CA ASN A 612 -0.21 6.95 15.48
C ASN A 612 -1.18 7.40 14.37
N ILE A 613 -2.44 6.98 14.41
CA ILE A 613 -3.42 7.34 13.37
C ILE A 613 -3.78 8.82 13.41
N VAL A 614 -3.90 9.42 14.61
CA VAL A 614 -4.14 10.86 14.77
C VAL A 614 -2.95 11.63 14.23
N ALA A 615 -1.72 11.29 14.61
CA ALA A 615 -0.52 11.94 14.10
C ALA A 615 -0.41 11.86 12.58
N LYS A 616 -0.68 10.68 12.00
CA LYS A 616 -0.62 10.45 10.56
C LYS A 616 -1.71 11.24 9.81
N ALA A 617 -2.94 11.25 10.32
CA ALA A 617 -4.04 11.98 9.74
C ALA A 617 -3.84 13.51 9.86
N SER A 618 -3.35 14.00 11.00
CA SER A 618 -3.01 15.41 11.21
C SER A 618 -1.92 15.89 10.25
N LYS A 619 -0.85 15.09 10.03
CA LYS A 619 0.19 15.36 9.02
C LYS A 619 -0.39 15.44 7.61
N ALA A 620 -1.24 14.48 7.23
CA ALA A 620 -1.90 14.47 5.93
C ALA A 620 -2.81 15.70 5.75
N LEU A 621 -3.58 16.05 6.78
CA LEU A 621 -4.46 17.22 6.77
C LEU A 621 -3.66 18.51 6.59
N GLY A 622 -2.61 18.72 7.38
CA GLY A 622 -1.75 19.91 7.26
C GLY A 622 -1.07 20.00 5.90
N PHE A 623 -0.61 18.87 5.35
CA PHE A 623 -0.07 18.81 3.99
C PHE A 623 -1.10 19.25 2.94
N ILE A 624 -2.34 18.74 3.02
CA ILE A 624 -3.42 19.15 2.12
C ILE A 624 -3.68 20.64 2.26
N MET A 625 -3.86 21.15 3.48
CA MET A 625 -4.16 22.56 3.74
C MET A 625 -3.14 23.51 3.12
N ARG A 626 -1.84 23.18 3.19
CA ARG A 626 -0.75 23.96 2.57
C ARG A 626 -0.76 23.88 1.04
N CYS A 627 -1.08 22.71 0.49
CA CYS A 627 -1.05 22.49 -0.96
C CYS A 627 -2.32 22.98 -1.67
N SER A 628 -3.45 23.08 -0.94
CA SER A 628 -4.76 23.49 -1.44
C SER A 628 -5.10 24.94 -1.09
N THR A 629 -4.11 25.79 -0.81
CA THR A 629 -4.32 27.21 -0.49
C THR A 629 -5.08 27.95 -1.59
N GLY A 630 -4.78 27.66 -2.86
CA GLY A 630 -5.46 28.24 -4.02
C GLY A 630 -6.76 27.55 -4.43
N PHE A 631 -7.14 26.43 -3.79
CA PHE A 631 -8.33 25.67 -4.17
C PHE A 631 -9.58 26.34 -3.61
N THR A 632 -10.67 26.29 -4.38
CA THR A 632 -11.92 27.01 -4.09
C THR A 632 -13.15 26.11 -4.05
N LYS A 633 -13.09 24.91 -4.65
CA LYS A 633 -14.24 24.00 -4.72
C LYS A 633 -14.36 23.16 -3.43
N ALA A 634 -15.52 23.26 -2.78
CA ALA A 634 -15.87 22.46 -1.61
C ALA A 634 -15.70 20.94 -1.84
N LYS A 635 -16.19 20.47 -2.99
CA LYS A 635 -16.20 19.06 -3.37
C LYS A 635 -14.79 18.51 -3.50
N THR A 636 -13.89 19.23 -4.16
CA THR A 636 -12.45 18.88 -4.24
C THR A 636 -11.83 18.73 -2.86
N LEU A 637 -11.98 19.73 -2.00
CA LEU A 637 -11.38 19.71 -0.65
C LEU A 637 -11.93 18.56 0.20
N LYS A 638 -13.24 18.29 0.10
CA LYS A 638 -13.88 17.14 0.74
C LYS A 638 -13.32 15.82 0.23
N ILE A 639 -13.14 15.67 -1.08
CA ILE A 639 -12.55 14.46 -1.69
C ILE A 639 -11.12 14.25 -1.17
N LEU A 640 -10.31 15.31 -1.11
CA LEU A 640 -8.95 15.23 -0.56
C LEU A 640 -8.95 14.79 0.90
N TYR A 641 -9.83 15.37 1.73
CA TYR A 641 -10.02 14.96 3.12
C TYR A 641 -10.42 13.49 3.24
N CYS A 642 -11.49 13.07 2.55
CA CYS A 642 -11.99 11.69 2.61
C CYS A 642 -10.94 10.67 2.14
N THR A 643 -10.18 11.00 1.09
CA THR A 643 -9.20 10.09 0.49
C THR A 643 -7.94 9.95 1.32
N PHE A 644 -7.38 11.07 1.82
CA PHE A 644 -6.02 11.10 2.37
C PHE A 644 -5.96 11.29 3.89
N VAL A 645 -7.03 11.77 4.53
CA VAL A 645 -7.08 12.01 5.99
C VAL A 645 -7.99 10.99 6.66
N GLN A 646 -9.26 10.97 6.27
CA GLN A 646 -10.29 10.12 6.87
C GLN A 646 -9.96 8.63 6.75
N SER A 647 -9.38 8.20 5.63
CA SER A 647 -8.97 6.81 5.41
C SER A 647 -7.98 6.29 6.47
N HIS A 648 -7.14 7.15 7.05
CA HIS A 648 -6.26 6.79 8.18
C HIS A 648 -7.02 6.61 9.49
N LEU A 649 -8.10 7.37 9.70
CA LEU A 649 -8.92 7.35 10.91
C LEU A 649 -9.98 6.24 10.92
N GLU A 650 -10.11 5.46 9.83
CA GLU A 650 -11.16 4.44 9.67
C GLU A 650 -10.61 3.04 9.40
N TYR A 651 -9.34 2.92 9.00
CA TYR A 651 -8.76 1.63 8.65
C TYR A 651 -8.87 0.63 9.79
N ALA A 652 -9.54 -0.50 9.52
CA ALA A 652 -9.79 -1.61 10.44
C ALA A 652 -10.36 -1.17 11.82
N SER A 653 -11.24 -0.15 11.83
CA SER A 653 -11.89 0.34 13.06
C SER A 653 -12.64 -0.75 13.82
N GLN A 654 -13.04 -1.83 13.15
CA GLN A 654 -13.65 -3.02 13.76
C GLN A 654 -12.83 -3.57 14.93
N ILE A 655 -11.51 -3.43 14.89
CA ILE A 655 -10.60 -3.95 15.92
C ILE A 655 -10.50 -3.00 17.11
N TRP A 656 -10.24 -1.71 16.84
CA TRP A 656 -9.78 -0.75 17.84
C TRP A 656 -10.82 0.32 18.22
N ASN A 657 -12.06 0.24 17.72
CA ASN A 657 -13.11 1.25 17.96
C ASN A 657 -13.17 1.67 19.44
N PRO A 658 -12.76 2.91 19.79
CA PRO A 658 -12.49 3.26 21.17
C PRO A 658 -13.78 3.47 21.97
N CYS A 659 -13.79 2.99 23.21
CA CYS A 659 -14.88 3.23 24.16
C CYS A 659 -14.65 4.45 25.06
N TYR A 660 -13.38 4.83 25.30
CA TYR A 660 -13.06 5.95 26.18
C TYR A 660 -13.21 7.30 25.45
N ARG A 661 -13.90 8.24 26.12
CA ARG A 661 -14.20 9.56 25.57
C ARG A 661 -12.97 10.32 25.08
N ARG A 662 -11.87 10.23 25.84
CA ARG A 662 -10.57 10.83 25.48
C ARG A 662 -10.11 10.42 24.07
N TYR A 663 -10.17 9.13 23.72
CA TYR A 663 -9.74 8.65 22.40
C TYR A 663 -10.72 9.04 21.31
N ILE A 664 -12.02 8.94 21.59
CA ILE A 664 -13.08 9.37 20.67
C ILE A 664 -12.89 10.85 20.29
N ASP A 665 -12.69 11.72 21.28
CA ASP A 665 -12.51 13.16 21.05
C ASP A 665 -11.23 13.46 20.26
N ARG A 666 -10.11 12.77 20.55
CA ARG A 666 -8.86 12.96 19.81
C ARG A 666 -9.00 12.64 18.32
N ILE A 667 -9.66 11.52 18.00
CA ILE A 667 -9.95 11.14 16.61
C ILE A 667 -10.90 12.16 15.96
N GLU A 668 -11.99 12.52 16.65
CA GLU A 668 -12.99 13.46 16.14
C GLU A 668 -12.41 14.87 15.91
N ASN A 669 -11.43 15.29 16.73
CA ASN A 669 -10.79 16.60 16.62
C ASN A 669 -10.01 16.77 15.30
N VAL A 670 -9.51 15.71 14.68
CA VAL A 670 -8.92 15.78 13.33
C VAL A 670 -9.98 16.16 12.29
N GLN A 671 -11.19 15.57 12.38
CA GLN A 671 -12.30 15.93 11.51
C GLN A 671 -12.79 17.36 11.79
N LYS A 672 -12.95 17.76 13.06
CA LYS A 672 -13.34 19.14 13.42
C LYS A 672 -12.40 20.17 12.81
N ARG A 673 -11.09 19.95 12.83
CA ARG A 673 -10.09 20.82 12.19
C ARG A 673 -10.27 20.89 10.67
N SER A 674 -10.55 19.75 10.04
CA SER A 674 -10.85 19.67 8.60
C SER A 674 -12.12 20.42 8.22
N ILE A 675 -13.19 20.28 9.01
CA ILE A 675 -14.45 21.01 8.85
C ILE A 675 -14.23 22.51 9.04
N LYS A 676 -13.47 22.92 10.08
CA LYS A 676 -13.11 24.34 10.29
C LYS A 676 -12.38 24.92 9.08
N TYR A 677 -11.43 24.18 8.49
CA TYR A 677 -10.73 24.61 7.27
C TYR A 677 -11.67 24.72 6.06
N LEU A 678 -12.57 23.75 5.87
CA LEU A 678 -13.59 23.79 4.81
C LEU A 678 -14.51 25.00 4.99
N CYS A 679 -15.02 25.24 6.20
CA CYS A 679 -15.84 26.41 6.51
C CYS A 679 -15.11 27.72 6.20
N TYR A 680 -13.84 27.84 6.60
CA TYR A 680 -13.00 28.99 6.25
C TYR A 680 -12.88 29.19 4.72
N LYS A 681 -12.60 28.12 3.97
CA LYS A 681 -12.50 28.18 2.50
C LYS A 681 -13.80 28.56 1.82
N LEU A 682 -14.93 28.15 2.39
CA LEU A 682 -16.27 28.42 1.87
C LEU A 682 -16.92 29.67 2.47
N LYS A 683 -16.19 30.43 3.30
CA LYS A 683 -16.69 31.60 4.02
C LYS A 683 -17.97 31.31 4.83
N LEU A 684 -18.06 30.11 5.40
CA LEU A 684 -19.15 29.69 6.28
C LEU A 684 -18.81 30.01 7.73
N PRO A 685 -19.77 30.52 8.54
CA PRO A 685 -19.53 30.78 9.96
C PRO A 685 -19.34 29.46 10.72
N TYR A 686 -18.25 29.37 11.50
CA TYR A 686 -17.92 28.20 12.31
C TYR A 686 -17.67 28.60 13.76
N HIS A 687 -18.31 27.90 14.70
CA HIS A 687 -18.02 27.98 16.13
C HIS A 687 -18.11 26.57 16.73
N SER A 688 -17.34 26.28 17.79
CA SER A 688 -17.19 24.90 18.30
C SER A 688 -18.51 24.18 18.60
N GLY A 689 -19.55 24.91 19.03
CA GLY A 689 -20.89 24.38 19.29
C GLY A 689 -21.71 23.96 18.06
N ASN A 690 -21.34 24.33 16.82
CA ASN A 690 -22.09 23.98 15.61
C ASN A 690 -21.49 22.84 14.77
N TYR A 691 -20.52 22.10 15.30
CA TYR A 691 -19.81 21.04 14.56
C TYR A 691 -20.75 20.06 13.85
N LEU A 692 -21.77 19.54 14.54
CA LEU A 692 -22.72 18.58 13.96
C LEU A 692 -23.56 19.23 12.84
N ASN A 693 -23.97 20.49 12.99
CA ASN A 693 -24.70 21.22 11.96
C ASN A 693 -23.81 21.45 10.72
N MET A 694 -22.52 21.75 10.92
CA MET A 694 -21.58 21.88 9.81
C MET A 694 -21.30 20.54 9.11
N CYS A 695 -21.25 19.45 9.86
CA CYS A 695 -21.21 18.09 9.32
C CYS A 695 -22.41 17.81 8.41
N LYS A 696 -23.63 18.14 8.86
CA LYS A 696 -24.84 18.03 8.02
C LYS A 696 -24.75 18.89 6.77
N LYS A 697 -24.43 20.19 6.92
CA LYS A 697 -24.32 21.15 5.80
C LYS A 697 -23.28 20.76 4.75
N LEU A 698 -22.18 20.13 5.16
CA LEU A 698 -21.10 19.67 4.26
C LEU A 698 -21.29 18.21 3.81
N HIS A 699 -22.36 17.55 4.25
CA HIS A 699 -22.64 16.13 4.05
C HIS A 699 -21.47 15.21 4.47
N ILE A 700 -20.89 15.48 5.64
CA ILE A 700 -19.81 14.68 6.24
C ILE A 700 -20.35 14.05 7.53
N LEU A 701 -20.28 12.73 7.65
CA LEU A 701 -20.71 12.03 8.86
C LEU A 701 -19.65 12.18 9.97
N PRO A 702 -20.05 12.31 11.25
CA PRO A 702 -19.15 12.16 12.39
C PRO A 702 -18.39 10.83 12.34
N LEU A 703 -17.13 10.80 12.79
CA LEU A 703 -16.31 9.59 12.67
C LEU A 703 -16.86 8.46 13.54
N ALA A 704 -17.48 8.77 14.68
CA ALA A 704 -18.18 7.78 15.52
C ALA A 704 -19.29 7.04 14.74
N ASN A 705 -20.15 7.76 14.03
CA ASN A 705 -21.20 7.16 13.19
C ASN A 705 -20.60 6.28 12.10
N ARG A 706 -19.49 6.70 11.49
CA ARG A 706 -18.82 5.94 10.44
C ARG A 706 -18.22 4.63 10.95
N ARG A 707 -17.64 4.62 12.15
CA ARG A 707 -17.18 3.37 12.80
C ARG A 707 -18.35 2.42 13.11
N ARG A 708 -19.47 2.93 13.63
CA ARG A 708 -20.71 2.13 13.82
C ARG A 708 -21.21 1.55 12.50
N ILE A 709 -21.27 2.35 11.43
CA ILE A 709 -21.63 1.86 10.08
C ILE A 709 -20.67 0.78 9.62
N ALA A 710 -19.36 0.95 9.82
CA ALA A 710 -18.35 -0.03 9.43
C ALA A 710 -18.50 -1.35 10.20
N ASP A 711 -18.87 -1.29 11.48
CA ASP A 711 -19.09 -2.47 12.31
C ASP A 711 -20.31 -3.28 11.84
N VAL A 712 -21.46 -2.61 11.72
CA VAL A 712 -22.73 -3.23 11.29
C VAL A 712 -22.63 -3.73 9.84
N THR A 713 -22.04 -2.94 8.94
CA THR A 713 -21.83 -3.33 7.53
C THR A 713 -20.98 -4.59 7.43
N PHE A 714 -19.89 -4.69 8.21
CA PHE A 714 -19.03 -5.86 8.17
C PHE A 714 -19.75 -7.10 8.72
N LEU A 715 -20.58 -6.96 9.75
CA LEU A 715 -21.37 -8.05 10.31
C LEU A 715 -22.40 -8.57 9.28
N THR A 716 -23.12 -7.66 8.61
CA THR A 716 -24.05 -8.00 7.54
C THR A 716 -23.34 -8.75 6.41
N LYS A 717 -22.11 -8.37 6.05
CA LYS A 717 -21.32 -9.11 5.05
C LYS A 717 -20.97 -10.53 5.48
N ILE A 718 -20.65 -10.74 6.76
CA ILE A 718 -20.41 -12.09 7.31
C ILE A 718 -21.69 -12.92 7.16
N MET A 719 -22.83 -12.40 7.62
CA MET A 719 -24.12 -13.10 7.56
C MET A 719 -24.55 -13.45 6.12
N ARG A 720 -24.19 -12.61 5.15
CA ARG A 720 -24.52 -12.81 3.73
C ARG A 720 -23.50 -13.64 2.96
N ASN A 721 -22.50 -14.20 3.64
CA ASN A 721 -21.39 -14.93 3.01
C ASN A 721 -20.62 -14.10 1.95
N GLU A 722 -20.63 -12.76 2.09
CA GLU A 722 -19.79 -11.85 1.29
C GLU A 722 -18.35 -11.78 1.85
N VAL A 723 -18.13 -12.35 3.04
CA VAL A 723 -16.83 -12.59 3.66
C VAL A 723 -16.58 -14.09 3.70
N ASN A 724 -15.52 -14.56 3.04
CA ASN A 724 -15.14 -15.96 2.98
C ASN A 724 -14.32 -16.37 4.22
N CYS A 725 -14.99 -16.44 5.37
CA CYS A 725 -14.40 -16.83 6.64
C CYS A 725 -15.41 -17.62 7.49
N SER A 726 -15.39 -18.94 7.37
CA SER A 726 -16.28 -19.85 8.11
C SER A 726 -16.16 -19.68 9.62
N ASP A 727 -14.95 -19.45 10.13
CA ASP A 727 -14.71 -19.29 11.57
C ASP A 727 -15.42 -18.07 12.16
N LEU A 728 -15.52 -16.98 11.40
CA LEU A 728 -16.28 -15.80 11.82
C LEU A 728 -17.79 -16.05 11.73
N LEU A 729 -18.25 -16.73 10.68
CA LEU A 729 -19.66 -17.07 10.53
C LEU A 729 -20.13 -17.99 11.68
N ASN A 730 -19.33 -19.00 12.04
CA ASN A 730 -19.60 -19.94 13.12
C ASN A 730 -19.67 -19.27 14.50
N LYS A 731 -19.09 -18.08 14.67
CA LYS A 731 -19.18 -17.29 15.90
C LYS A 731 -20.49 -16.51 16.02
N LEU A 732 -21.27 -16.37 14.94
CA LEU A 732 -22.58 -15.72 14.97
C LEU A 732 -23.66 -16.74 15.35
N LYS A 733 -24.35 -16.48 16.46
CA LYS A 733 -25.45 -17.33 16.94
C LYS A 733 -26.77 -16.59 16.80
N PHE A 734 -27.77 -17.24 16.22
CA PHE A 734 -29.14 -16.72 16.21
C PHE A 734 -29.73 -16.82 17.61
N ASN A 735 -30.50 -15.80 17.99
CA ASN A 735 -31.22 -15.83 19.25
C ASN A 735 -32.59 -16.50 19.02
N VAL A 736 -32.79 -17.65 19.67
CA VAL A 736 -34.05 -18.40 19.64
C VAL A 736 -34.71 -18.26 21.02
N PRO A 737 -35.60 -17.28 21.22
CA PRO A 737 -36.19 -17.01 22.52
C PRO A 737 -37.20 -18.11 22.90
N THR A 738 -37.13 -18.56 24.14
CA THR A 738 -38.05 -19.57 24.70
C THR A 738 -39.43 -19.00 25.08
N LYS A 739 -39.55 -17.67 25.15
CA LYS A 739 -40.79 -16.95 25.47
C LYS A 739 -41.04 -15.86 24.44
N SER A 740 -42.30 -15.66 24.07
CA SER A 740 -42.70 -14.58 23.18
C SER A 740 -42.62 -13.24 23.90
N ILE A 741 -41.67 -12.39 23.52
CA ILE A 741 -41.56 -10.99 23.97
C ILE A 741 -41.83 -10.05 22.78
N ARG A 742 -42.22 -8.79 23.07
CA ARG A 742 -42.58 -7.80 22.03
C ARG A 742 -41.45 -7.52 21.01
N TYR A 743 -40.20 -7.75 21.39
CA TYR A 743 -39.05 -7.63 20.49
C TYR A 743 -38.04 -8.73 20.77
N ASN A 744 -37.76 -9.55 19.77
CA ASN A 744 -36.74 -10.58 19.82
C ASN A 744 -35.52 -10.09 19.06
N PRO A 745 -34.38 -9.79 19.72
CA PRO A 745 -33.17 -9.46 19.00
C PRO A 745 -32.78 -10.65 18.12
N PRO A 746 -32.37 -10.43 16.86
CA PRO A 746 -32.14 -11.54 15.92
C PRO A 746 -30.90 -12.36 16.25
N LEU A 747 -29.85 -11.74 16.79
CA LEU A 747 -28.60 -12.38 17.13
C LEU A 747 -28.37 -12.43 18.64
N TYR A 748 -27.80 -13.54 19.11
CA TYR A 748 -27.40 -13.71 20.50
C TYR A 748 -26.14 -12.91 20.79
N ILE A 749 -26.18 -12.08 21.84
CA ILE A 749 -25.03 -11.29 22.30
C ILE A 749 -24.19 -12.17 23.25
N PRO A 750 -22.91 -12.43 22.94
CA PRO A 750 -22.04 -13.20 23.84
C PRO A 750 -21.90 -12.54 25.22
N SER A 751 -21.78 -13.37 26.26
CA SER A 751 -21.53 -12.88 27.63
C SER A 751 -20.18 -12.17 27.72
N ALA A 752 -20.16 -11.03 28.39
CA ALA A 752 -18.94 -10.24 28.56
C ALA A 752 -18.92 -9.55 29.93
N SER A 753 -18.01 -9.98 30.80
CA SER A 753 -17.86 -9.44 32.17
C SER A 753 -16.81 -8.34 32.27
N SER A 754 -16.12 -8.04 31.17
CA SER A 754 -15.03 -7.07 31.12
C SER A 754 -15.20 -6.05 30.01
N ASN A 755 -14.67 -4.84 30.20
CA ASN A 755 -14.81 -3.74 29.24
C ASN A 755 -14.23 -4.07 27.86
N TYR A 756 -13.06 -4.71 27.78
CA TYR A 756 -12.44 -5.05 26.49
C TYR A 756 -13.20 -6.17 25.76
N ARG A 757 -13.87 -7.08 26.47
CA ARG A 757 -14.74 -8.09 25.83
C ARG A 757 -16.06 -7.47 25.38
N GLN A 758 -16.68 -6.63 26.20
CA GLN A 758 -17.91 -5.89 25.84
C GLN A 758 -17.69 -5.00 24.63
N ASN A 759 -16.52 -4.36 24.57
CA ASN A 759 -16.06 -3.55 23.45
C ASN A 759 -15.13 -4.34 22.54
N SER A 760 -15.34 -5.65 22.36
CA SER A 760 -14.74 -6.40 21.26
C SER A 760 -15.64 -6.33 20.04
N TYR A 761 -15.11 -6.60 18.84
CA TYR A 761 -15.87 -6.47 17.60
C TYR A 761 -17.19 -7.27 17.63
N LEU A 762 -17.12 -8.57 17.93
CA LEU A 762 -18.29 -9.44 17.84
C LEU A 762 -19.38 -9.02 18.85
N VAL A 763 -19.01 -8.70 20.09
CA VAL A 763 -19.99 -8.29 21.09
C VAL A 763 -20.63 -6.94 20.74
N ARG A 764 -19.83 -5.92 20.41
CA ARG A 764 -20.36 -4.57 20.10
C ARG A 764 -21.18 -4.57 18.82
N SER A 765 -20.71 -5.24 17.77
CA SER A 765 -21.33 -5.16 16.45
C SER A 765 -22.64 -5.93 16.40
N ILE A 766 -22.74 -7.06 17.11
CA ILE A 766 -23.99 -7.80 17.28
C ILE A 766 -25.01 -6.93 18.03
N LYS A 767 -24.59 -6.26 19.12
CA LYS A 767 -25.45 -5.32 19.84
C LYS A 767 -25.95 -4.20 18.93
N ASP A 768 -25.04 -3.52 18.23
CA ASP A 768 -25.38 -2.45 17.31
C ASP A 768 -26.31 -2.94 16.18
N PHE A 769 -26.06 -4.14 15.64
CA PHE A 769 -26.91 -4.73 14.59
C PHE A 769 -28.32 -5.04 15.11
N ASN A 770 -28.44 -5.61 16.31
CA ASN A 770 -29.73 -5.85 16.95
C ASN A 770 -30.48 -4.53 17.17
N ASP A 771 -29.80 -3.46 17.58
CA ASP A 771 -30.41 -2.14 17.75
C ASP A 771 -30.88 -1.57 16.40
N VAL A 772 -30.08 -1.73 15.34
CA VAL A 772 -30.43 -1.28 13.98
C VAL A 772 -31.62 -2.05 13.40
N CYS A 773 -31.70 -3.37 13.61
CA CYS A 773 -32.85 -4.16 13.17
C CYS A 773 -34.14 -3.70 13.88
N LYS A 774 -34.05 -3.35 15.17
CA LYS A 774 -35.15 -2.78 15.94
C LYS A 774 -35.57 -1.40 15.42
N GLU A 775 -34.58 -0.51 15.24
CA GLU A 775 -34.80 0.89 14.87
C GLU A 775 -35.43 1.05 13.48
N TYR A 776 -35.00 0.22 12.52
CA TYR A 776 -35.43 0.33 11.12
C TYR A 776 -36.33 -0.82 10.65
N SER A 777 -36.75 -1.72 11.56
CA SER A 777 -37.55 -2.91 11.24
C SER A 777 -36.95 -3.74 10.10
N PHE A 778 -35.63 -3.88 10.08
CA PHE A 778 -34.94 -4.68 9.06
C PHE A 778 -35.11 -6.16 9.33
N ASP A 779 -35.40 -6.91 8.28
CA ASP A 779 -35.23 -8.35 8.27
C ASP A 779 -33.72 -8.67 8.22
N PRO A 780 -33.15 -9.31 9.27
CA PRO A 780 -31.73 -9.63 9.34
C PRO A 780 -31.24 -10.56 8.22
N TYR A 781 -32.13 -11.29 7.54
CA TYR A 781 -31.79 -12.22 6.46
C TYR A 781 -31.90 -11.58 5.07
N CYS A 782 -32.81 -10.63 4.90
CA CYS A 782 -33.10 -10.02 3.60
C CYS A 782 -32.37 -8.69 3.38
N VAL A 783 -31.93 -8.00 4.44
CA VAL A 783 -31.34 -6.66 4.31
C VAL A 783 -30.00 -6.70 3.56
N SER A 784 -29.88 -5.86 2.53
CA SER A 784 -28.61 -5.69 1.82
C SER A 784 -27.66 -4.77 2.58
N VAL A 785 -26.35 -5.01 2.41
CA VAL A 785 -25.30 -4.14 2.95
C VAL A 785 -25.48 -2.67 2.53
N SER A 786 -25.89 -2.45 1.29
CA SER A 786 -26.18 -1.10 0.76
C SER A 786 -27.34 -0.43 1.48
N GLN A 787 -28.42 -1.16 1.77
CA GLN A 787 -29.58 -0.61 2.50
C GLN A 787 -29.19 -0.23 3.92
N VAL A 788 -28.51 -1.12 4.66
CA VAL A 788 -28.06 -0.84 6.04
C VAL A 788 -27.17 0.41 6.07
N ARG A 789 -26.15 0.45 5.20
CA ARG A 789 -25.23 1.59 5.13
C ARG A 789 -25.96 2.89 4.80
N LYS A 790 -26.86 2.86 3.82
CA LYS A 790 -27.61 4.05 3.39
C LYS A 790 -28.49 4.56 4.54
N GLN A 791 -29.28 3.68 5.15
CA GLN A 791 -30.20 4.05 6.22
C GLN A 791 -29.48 4.68 7.42
N LEU A 792 -28.38 4.07 7.87
CA LEU A 792 -27.56 4.59 8.96
C LEU A 792 -26.84 5.90 8.63
N SER A 793 -26.58 6.15 7.34
CA SER A 793 -26.01 7.42 6.89
C SER A 793 -27.08 8.51 6.84
N ASP A 794 -28.23 8.18 6.25
CA ASP A 794 -29.33 9.11 6.02
C ASP A 794 -29.98 9.56 7.33
N SER A 795 -30.09 8.68 8.33
CA SER A 795 -30.65 9.03 9.65
C SER A 795 -29.92 10.19 10.32
N PHE A 796 -28.60 10.34 10.11
CA PHE A 796 -27.86 11.50 10.61
C PHE A 796 -28.16 12.80 9.85
N PHE A 797 -28.49 12.72 8.55
CA PHE A 797 -28.71 13.89 7.70
C PHE A 797 -30.16 14.37 7.66
N ILE A 798 -31.11 13.50 8.00
CA ILE A 798 -32.55 13.80 8.04
C ILE A 798 -32.97 14.38 9.40
N CYS A 799 -32.41 13.87 10.50
CA CYS A 799 -32.47 14.50 11.82
C CYS A 799 -31.59 15.76 11.84
#